data_AF-A0A370GWS7-F1
#
_entry.id   AF-A0A370GWS7-F1
#
_cell.length_a   1.000
_cell.length_b   1.000
_cell.length_c   1.000
_cell.angle_alpha   90.00
_cell.angle_beta   90.00
_cell.angle_gamma   90.00
#
_symmetry.space_group_name_H-M   'P 1'
#
loop_
_entity.id
_entity.type
_entity.pdbx_description
1 polymer ?
#
loop_
_entity_poly.entity_id
_entity_poly.type
_entity_poly.pdbx_seq_one_letter_code
_entity_poly.pdbx_strand_id
1 'polypeptide(L)'
;MIKNTVEIIRMKFAKHLALHGLLFCLLISQILIYFYLLVHWNNSIGIRFSLVATQLLLIASLWLAIVYKKTPPSASTHINKKFTLKAFFAFIMNGITEWNNSTSNHFCHLDQRLCLSVGIALILFAGTYFLIPYNPQTLQIFLPEQVDLYGIIDSFPQRAAYEVFLCFIIGSSFIIGLLSKNNSDHFVIKKSSSAMFGILILISAVVSVWTSSLDVRAWMVLLITIIVALTAYYARLRWIAWAFIAILIISALLPGWLHTPEPVASALKGFDQHYDMVMYRGRQLAAGHLFSIDSPPYYSMLWSSLIGIIAKEIQIPTFAMLIRITQAGQVLCLVAFALAGWLRIRCQSSRAVAMTFLAVAVVPWLSTDGFAVWYPNQSGLRFLMVPVAICFVLLINRTSTIWAGGIAGGVSGFALIANFETGVVATAGLGMAWLVQLRHQPLRAWVTSAISGMVALFSVFLMLALSYRYFFKAWPFPTDIKSLASFFLLFTGGFGGLALPLRSLVIVIMAHASYKFMQSMQCIFDRKSIAPDAMTSAIATMLLVWFPYYINRPDDWNLWTFIALYSLLLIPMFTKGYQSMVPFVIGSLILLPIAAKNLPYFVIDPLYSNQWRSGFQPGCAGGLVLPADYCSHLQERAKTLRNLASQGSIAWSTSIPVLTDQTANTPGPFWTGNLFGLSLTNSNFNNLIQKIKDKKIDFLLFDDPADSFIQPRLPETSFNQKLLATLQNDYCNPQLIGGWLVAKRNQNGHC
;
A
#
# COMPACT_ATOMS: atom_id res chain seq x y z
N MET A 1 28.73 -4.79 -53.14
CA MET A 1 27.88 -5.40 -52.07
C MET A 1 27.96 -4.64 -50.75
N ILE A 2 29.14 -4.45 -50.14
CA ILE A 2 29.31 -3.70 -48.86
C ILE A 2 28.79 -2.25 -48.95
N LYS A 3 29.05 -1.55 -50.05
CA LYS A 3 28.56 -0.16 -50.27
C LYS A 3 27.03 -0.05 -50.28
N ASN A 4 26.33 -1.01 -50.90
CA ASN A 4 24.85 -1.07 -50.90
C ASN A 4 24.30 -1.44 -49.53
N THR A 5 24.96 -2.33 -48.78
CA THR A 5 24.56 -2.66 -47.41
C THR A 5 24.71 -1.46 -46.48
N VAL A 6 25.79 -0.69 -46.61
CA VAL A 6 26.02 0.54 -45.83
C VAL A 6 25.00 1.63 -46.20
N GLU A 7 24.67 1.81 -47.48
CA GLU A 7 23.62 2.77 -47.89
C GLU A 7 22.22 2.37 -47.41
N ILE A 8 21.85 1.08 -47.47
CA ILE A 8 20.56 0.59 -46.97
C ILE A 8 20.47 0.77 -45.45
N ILE A 9 21.57 0.53 -44.72
CA ILE A 9 21.62 0.78 -43.27
C ILE A 9 21.53 2.28 -43.00
N ARG A 10 22.24 3.13 -43.74
CA ARG A 10 22.23 4.60 -43.57
C ARG A 10 20.87 5.21 -43.89
N MET A 11 20.18 4.73 -44.93
CA MET A 11 18.81 5.15 -45.27
C MET A 11 17.76 4.66 -44.27
N LYS A 12 17.85 3.40 -43.79
CA LYS A 12 16.96 2.90 -42.73
C LYS A 12 17.19 3.65 -41.41
N PHE A 13 18.44 3.99 -41.11
CA PHE A 13 18.81 4.77 -39.92
C PHE A 13 18.34 6.23 -40.02
N ALA A 14 18.50 6.89 -41.17
CA ALA A 14 18.04 8.26 -41.40
C ALA A 14 16.50 8.36 -41.43
N LYS A 15 15.79 7.38 -42.01
CA LYS A 15 14.32 7.33 -41.95
C LYS A 15 13.79 7.14 -40.53
N HIS A 16 14.44 6.30 -39.72
CA HIS A 16 14.06 6.17 -38.31
C HIS A 16 14.40 7.43 -37.50
N LEU A 17 15.58 8.03 -37.69
CA LEU A 17 15.95 9.25 -36.98
C LEU A 17 15.02 10.44 -37.30
N ALA A 18 14.62 10.60 -38.57
CA ALA A 18 13.68 11.64 -39.01
C ALA A 18 12.24 11.38 -38.52
N LEU A 19 11.79 10.13 -38.51
CA LEU A 19 10.46 9.75 -37.99
C LEU A 19 10.36 9.95 -36.48
N HIS A 20 11.42 9.60 -35.74
CA HIS A 20 11.48 9.76 -34.29
C HIS A 20 11.70 11.22 -33.87
N GLY A 21 12.45 12.00 -34.65
CA GLY A 21 12.55 13.46 -34.49
C GLY A 21 11.20 14.16 -34.70
N LEU A 22 10.43 13.73 -35.70
CA LEU A 22 9.07 14.24 -35.93
C LEU A 22 8.10 13.87 -34.79
N LEU A 23 8.19 12.64 -34.26
CA LEU A 23 7.43 12.20 -33.08
C LEU A 23 7.79 13.01 -31.83
N PHE A 24 9.07 13.34 -31.63
CA PHE A 24 9.53 14.18 -30.53
C PHE A 24 8.98 15.61 -30.63
N CYS A 25 9.04 16.21 -31.82
CA CYS A 25 8.47 17.54 -32.06
C CYS A 25 6.95 17.58 -31.90
N LEU A 26 6.22 16.53 -32.31
CA LEU A 26 4.76 16.43 -32.17
C LEU A 26 4.33 16.21 -30.71
N LEU A 27 5.10 15.44 -29.94
CA LEU A 27 4.86 15.25 -28.52
C LEU A 27 5.08 16.56 -27.76
N ILE A 28 6.17 17.29 -28.04
CA ILE A 28 6.44 18.60 -27.45
C ILE A 28 5.35 19.62 -27.81
N SER A 29 4.89 19.66 -29.06
CA SER A 29 3.83 20.59 -29.47
C SER A 29 2.46 20.25 -28.87
N GLN A 30 2.12 18.98 -28.66
CA GLN A 30 0.92 18.60 -27.90
C GLN A 30 1.03 18.97 -26.41
N ILE A 31 2.20 18.82 -25.80
CA ILE A 31 2.45 19.23 -24.42
C ILE A 31 2.32 20.75 -24.27
N LEU A 32 2.83 21.53 -25.24
CA LEU A 32 2.71 22.99 -25.25
C LEU A 32 1.26 23.48 -25.45
N ILE A 33 0.48 22.82 -26.31
CA ILE A 33 -0.96 23.11 -26.48
C ILE A 33 -1.74 22.77 -25.21
N TYR A 34 -1.40 21.67 -24.54
CA TYR A 34 -2.00 21.29 -23.27
C TYR A 34 -1.68 22.31 -22.16
N PHE A 35 -0.43 22.80 -22.12
CA PHE A 35 0.00 23.86 -21.19
C PHE A 35 -0.80 25.15 -21.40
N TYR A 36 -1.06 25.53 -22.65
CA TYR A 36 -1.87 26.70 -22.99
C TYR A 36 -3.34 26.58 -22.53
N LEU A 37 -3.94 25.39 -22.67
CA LEU A 37 -5.33 25.15 -22.28
C LEU A 37 -5.52 25.05 -20.77
N LEU A 38 -4.52 24.55 -20.04
CA LEU A 38 -4.57 24.38 -18.58
C LEU A 38 -4.41 25.71 -17.82
N VAL A 39 -3.69 26.66 -18.40
CA VAL A 39 -3.51 28.02 -17.85
C VAL A 39 -4.79 28.86 -17.97
N HIS A 40 -5.76 28.47 -18.80
CA HIS A 40 -6.89 29.34 -19.17
C HIS A 40 -8.30 28.84 -18.80
N TRP A 41 -8.51 27.78 -18.02
CA TRP A 41 -9.86 27.24 -17.79
C TRP A 41 -10.22 26.91 -16.34
N ASN A 42 -11.27 27.55 -15.78
CA ASN A 42 -11.70 27.39 -14.38
C ASN A 42 -13.23 27.13 -14.25
N ASN A 43 -13.61 26.13 -13.42
CA ASN A 43 -14.95 25.75 -12.86
C ASN A 43 -16.09 25.27 -13.79
N SER A 44 -17.08 24.44 -13.40
CA SER A 44 -17.29 23.49 -12.27
C SER A 44 -18.53 22.59 -12.54
N ILE A 45 -18.48 21.34 -12.07
CA ILE A 45 -19.60 20.42 -11.70
C ILE A 45 -20.57 19.91 -12.79
N GLY A 46 -21.18 20.75 -13.64
CA GLY A 46 -22.12 20.28 -14.69
C GLY A 46 -21.48 19.33 -15.72
N ILE A 47 -20.15 19.40 -15.81
CA ILE A 47 -19.31 18.60 -16.71
C ILE A 47 -19.27 17.12 -16.30
N ARG A 48 -19.36 16.77 -15.00
CA ARG A 48 -19.17 15.37 -14.55
C ARG A 48 -20.31 14.46 -15.00
N PHE A 49 -21.55 14.95 -15.05
CA PHE A 49 -22.72 14.18 -15.49
C PHE A 49 -22.81 14.09 -17.03
N SER A 50 -22.53 15.21 -17.71
CA SER A 50 -22.42 15.25 -19.18
C SER A 50 -21.28 14.36 -19.70
N LEU A 51 -20.16 14.25 -18.98
CA LEU A 51 -19.03 13.41 -19.39
C LEU A 51 -19.34 11.91 -19.31
N VAL A 52 -20.03 11.44 -18.27
CA VAL A 52 -20.40 10.01 -18.15
C VAL A 52 -21.38 9.65 -19.28
N ALA A 53 -22.35 10.52 -19.57
CA ALA A 53 -23.27 10.35 -20.69
C ALA A 53 -22.55 10.37 -22.05
N THR A 54 -21.59 11.28 -22.24
CA THR A 54 -20.79 11.37 -23.47
C THR A 54 -19.86 10.17 -23.62
N GLN A 55 -19.31 9.62 -22.53
CA GLN A 55 -18.48 8.41 -22.54
C GLN A 55 -19.29 7.16 -22.87
N LEU A 56 -20.50 7.02 -22.33
CA LEU A 56 -21.42 5.94 -22.69
C LEU A 56 -21.88 6.05 -24.15
N LEU A 57 -22.15 7.27 -24.63
CA LEU A 57 -22.45 7.53 -26.05
C LEU A 57 -21.26 7.25 -26.97
N LEU A 58 -20.02 7.56 -26.56
CA LEU A 58 -18.82 7.28 -27.35
C LEU A 58 -18.55 5.77 -27.42
N ILE A 59 -18.74 5.05 -26.31
CA ILE A 59 -18.64 3.58 -26.24
C ILE A 59 -19.73 2.95 -27.12
N ALA A 60 -20.98 3.43 -27.05
CA ALA A 60 -22.08 2.97 -27.89
C ALA A 60 -21.84 3.28 -29.38
N SER A 61 -21.27 4.45 -29.71
CA SER A 61 -20.95 4.87 -31.07
C SER A 61 -19.77 4.08 -31.66
N LEU A 62 -18.75 3.78 -30.85
CA LEU A 62 -17.64 2.90 -31.24
C LEU A 62 -18.10 1.45 -31.42
N TRP A 63 -19.01 0.98 -30.57
CA TRP A 63 -19.64 -0.33 -30.71
C TRP A 63 -20.47 -0.40 -32.00
N LEU A 64 -21.32 0.61 -32.27
CA LEU A 64 -22.08 0.74 -33.52
C LEU A 64 -21.18 0.82 -34.76
N ALA A 65 -20.09 1.59 -34.72
CA ALA A 65 -19.14 1.70 -35.84
C ALA A 65 -18.37 0.39 -36.10
N ILE A 66 -18.11 -0.41 -35.07
CA ILE A 66 -17.50 -1.74 -35.19
C ILE A 66 -18.51 -2.75 -35.76
N VAL A 67 -19.78 -2.66 -35.36
CA VAL A 67 -20.89 -3.48 -35.89
C VAL A 67 -21.20 -3.10 -37.35
N TYR A 68 -21.11 -1.82 -37.72
CA TYR A 68 -21.38 -1.32 -39.08
C TYR A 68 -20.25 -1.58 -40.08
N LYS A 69 -19.07 -2.03 -39.63
CA LYS A 69 -17.93 -2.33 -40.51
C LYS A 69 -18.08 -3.65 -41.30
N LYS A 70 -19.28 -4.23 -41.34
CA LYS A 70 -19.65 -5.41 -42.13
C LYS A 70 -20.29 -5.10 -43.49
N THR A 71 -20.42 -3.84 -43.87
CA THR A 71 -20.87 -3.43 -45.21
C THR A 71 -19.72 -2.86 -46.02
N PRO A 72 -19.47 -3.33 -47.27
CA PRO A 72 -18.36 -2.87 -48.09
C PRO A 72 -18.64 -1.44 -48.60
N PRO A 73 -17.69 -0.49 -48.49
CA PRO A 73 -17.86 0.83 -49.08
C PRO A 73 -17.32 0.85 -50.52
N SER A 74 -18.19 1.27 -51.44
CA SER A 74 -17.83 1.76 -52.77
C SER A 74 -17.18 3.15 -52.70
N ALA A 75 -16.63 3.57 -53.83
CA ALA A 75 -15.45 4.44 -53.97
C ALA A 75 -15.62 5.96 -53.78
N SER A 76 -14.44 6.60 -53.66
CA SER A 76 -14.09 8.03 -53.89
C SER A 76 -14.44 9.02 -52.76
N THR A 77 -13.73 10.13 -52.48
CA THR A 77 -12.45 10.73 -52.89
C THR A 77 -12.03 11.79 -51.84
N HIS A 78 -10.74 12.15 -51.85
CA HIS A 78 -10.05 13.38 -51.36
C HIS A 78 -10.52 14.16 -50.11
N ILE A 79 -9.60 14.36 -49.15
CA ILE A 79 -9.25 15.64 -48.52
C ILE A 79 -7.88 15.49 -47.82
N ASN A 80 -6.95 16.38 -48.13
CA ASN A 80 -5.59 16.43 -47.61
C ASN A 80 -5.40 17.69 -46.75
N LYS A 81 -5.56 17.55 -45.43
CA LYS A 81 -5.01 18.41 -44.34
C LYS A 81 -5.14 17.72 -42.96
N LYS A 82 -5.10 16.38 -42.94
CA LYS A 82 -5.21 15.51 -41.74
C LYS A 82 -3.95 14.68 -41.50
N PHE A 83 -2.80 15.12 -42.00
CA PHE A 83 -1.62 14.25 -42.09
C PHE A 83 -1.02 13.88 -40.71
N THR A 84 -1.15 14.72 -39.68
CA THR A 84 -0.64 14.42 -38.33
C THR A 84 -1.56 13.51 -37.51
N LEU A 85 -2.87 13.77 -37.49
CA LEU A 85 -3.81 12.91 -36.77
C LEU A 85 -3.99 11.55 -37.48
N LYS A 86 -4.00 11.54 -38.82
CA LYS A 86 -4.12 10.30 -39.61
C LYS A 86 -2.83 9.48 -39.58
N ALA A 87 -1.64 10.10 -39.48
CA ALA A 87 -0.39 9.38 -39.24
C ALA A 87 -0.30 8.85 -37.81
N PHE A 88 -0.78 9.59 -36.80
CA PHE A 88 -0.87 9.10 -35.43
C PHE A 88 -1.86 7.94 -35.30
N PHE A 89 -3.06 8.06 -35.88
CA PHE A 89 -4.02 6.96 -35.96
C PHE A 89 -3.50 5.82 -36.82
N ALA A 90 -2.82 6.06 -37.94
CA ALA A 90 -2.21 5.00 -38.73
C ALA A 90 -1.03 4.33 -38.00
N PHE A 91 -0.29 5.04 -37.16
CA PHE A 91 0.76 4.49 -36.31
C PHE A 91 0.18 3.68 -35.14
N ILE A 92 -0.85 4.18 -34.46
CA ILE A 92 -1.59 3.42 -33.44
C ILE A 92 -2.25 2.20 -34.09
N MET A 93 -2.89 2.36 -35.25
CA MET A 93 -3.55 1.26 -35.95
C MET A 93 -2.54 0.28 -36.53
N ASN A 94 -1.41 0.71 -37.09
CA ASN A 94 -0.33 -0.20 -37.54
C ASN A 94 0.36 -0.86 -36.36
N GLY A 95 0.60 -0.15 -35.26
CA GLY A 95 1.10 -0.71 -34.01
C GLY A 95 0.12 -1.70 -33.40
N ILE A 96 -1.19 -1.43 -33.44
CA ILE A 96 -2.25 -2.37 -33.07
C ILE A 96 -2.30 -3.54 -34.04
N THR A 97 -2.05 -3.34 -35.33
CA THR A 97 -2.11 -4.39 -36.37
C THR A 97 -0.88 -5.29 -36.32
N GLU A 98 0.33 -4.73 -36.15
CA GLU A 98 1.57 -5.46 -35.86
C GLU A 98 1.49 -6.13 -34.51
N TRP A 99 1.00 -5.46 -33.46
CA TRP A 99 0.69 -6.07 -32.18
C TRP A 99 -0.27 -7.24 -32.39
N ASN A 100 -1.36 -7.08 -33.16
CA ASN A 100 -2.29 -8.15 -33.49
C ASN A 100 -1.61 -9.32 -34.23
N ASN A 101 -0.73 -9.03 -35.18
CA ASN A 101 -0.06 -10.03 -36.00
C ASN A 101 1.08 -10.74 -35.27
N SER A 102 1.70 -10.09 -34.29
CA SER A 102 2.77 -10.65 -33.48
C SER A 102 2.24 -11.34 -32.22
N THR A 103 1.13 -10.86 -31.67
CA THR A 103 0.43 -11.46 -30.52
C THR A 103 -0.45 -12.64 -30.91
N SER A 104 -0.72 -12.88 -32.20
CA SER A 104 -1.53 -14.02 -32.64
C SER A 104 -0.95 -15.37 -32.24
N ASN A 105 0.33 -15.46 -31.87
CA ASN A 105 0.94 -16.69 -31.35
C ASN A 105 1.05 -16.72 -29.81
N HIS A 106 0.68 -15.67 -29.09
CA HIS A 106 0.92 -15.52 -27.64
C HIS A 106 -0.30 -15.09 -26.83
N PHE A 107 -1.27 -14.39 -27.43
CA PHE A 107 -2.60 -14.14 -26.87
C PHE A 107 -3.60 -15.22 -27.30
N CYS A 108 -3.14 -16.29 -27.95
CA CYS A 108 -3.96 -17.40 -28.45
C CYS A 108 -4.63 -18.24 -27.36
N HIS A 109 -4.50 -17.90 -26.07
CA HIS A 109 -5.17 -18.63 -24.99
C HIS A 109 -5.64 -17.68 -23.87
N LEU A 110 -6.38 -16.62 -24.21
CA LEU A 110 -7.31 -16.05 -23.24
C LEU A 110 -8.48 -17.02 -23.09
N ASP A 111 -8.65 -17.60 -21.91
CA ASP A 111 -9.79 -18.46 -21.64
C ASP A 111 -11.05 -17.60 -21.49
N GLN A 112 -12.00 -17.78 -22.42
CA GLN A 112 -13.28 -17.05 -22.42
C GLN A 112 -14.04 -17.22 -21.12
N ARG A 113 -14.01 -18.41 -20.53
CA ARG A 113 -14.75 -18.72 -19.31
C ARG A 113 -14.19 -17.92 -18.15
N LEU A 114 -12.86 -17.83 -18.05
CA LEU A 114 -12.20 -17.00 -17.04
C LEU A 114 -12.54 -15.52 -17.23
N CYS A 115 -12.45 -15.01 -18.47
CA CYS A 115 -12.76 -13.59 -18.75
C CYS A 115 -14.22 -13.26 -18.42
N LEU A 116 -15.16 -14.14 -18.81
CA LEU A 116 -16.58 -13.99 -18.52
C LEU A 116 -16.84 -14.02 -17.02
N SER A 117 -16.23 -14.96 -16.29
CA SER A 117 -16.35 -15.02 -14.83
C SER A 117 -15.83 -13.76 -14.14
N VAL A 118 -14.68 -13.25 -14.56
CA VAL A 118 -14.17 -11.96 -14.02
C VAL A 118 -15.13 -10.82 -14.34
N GLY A 119 -15.67 -10.75 -15.56
CA GLY A 119 -16.66 -9.75 -15.95
C GLY A 119 -17.94 -9.80 -15.10
N ILE A 120 -18.50 -11.01 -14.90
CA ILE A 120 -19.66 -11.22 -14.04
C ILE A 120 -19.34 -10.82 -12.60
N ALA A 121 -18.18 -11.21 -12.07
CA ALA A 121 -17.76 -10.83 -10.72
C ALA A 121 -17.74 -9.31 -10.55
N LEU A 122 -17.20 -8.56 -11.52
CA LEU A 122 -17.18 -7.09 -11.48
C LEU A 122 -18.59 -6.48 -11.55
N ILE A 123 -19.49 -7.07 -12.33
CA ILE A 123 -20.90 -6.65 -12.38
C ILE A 123 -21.58 -6.91 -11.02
N LEU A 124 -21.34 -8.07 -10.40
CA LEU A 124 -21.84 -8.39 -9.07
C LEU A 124 -21.27 -7.46 -8.00
N PHE A 125 -19.98 -7.12 -8.08
CA PHE A 125 -19.36 -6.12 -7.21
C PHE A 125 -20.09 -4.78 -7.32
N ALA A 126 -20.25 -4.26 -8.55
CA ALA A 126 -20.91 -2.98 -8.78
C ALA A 126 -22.39 -3.02 -8.34
N GLY A 127 -23.11 -4.08 -8.70
CA GLY A 127 -24.51 -4.29 -8.30
C GLY A 127 -24.66 -4.28 -6.78
N THR A 128 -23.89 -5.11 -6.07
CA THR A 128 -23.91 -5.17 -4.60
C THR A 128 -23.55 -3.81 -3.97
N TYR A 129 -22.54 -3.12 -4.49
CA TYR A 129 -22.11 -1.81 -3.98
C TYR A 129 -23.20 -0.75 -4.10
N PHE A 130 -23.95 -0.72 -5.20
CA PHE A 130 -25.01 0.27 -5.42
C PHE A 130 -26.38 -0.12 -4.86
N LEU A 131 -26.63 -1.42 -4.65
CA LEU A 131 -27.92 -1.94 -4.17
C LEU A 131 -27.99 -2.09 -2.65
N ILE A 132 -26.86 -2.33 -1.97
CA ILE A 132 -26.84 -2.42 -0.50
C ILE A 132 -26.86 -1.01 0.08
N PRO A 133 -27.91 -0.63 0.85
CA PRO A 133 -27.96 0.68 1.47
C PRO A 133 -26.92 0.80 2.58
N TYR A 134 -26.42 2.02 2.78
CA TYR A 134 -25.63 2.36 3.95
C TYR A 134 -26.47 2.15 5.22
N ASN A 135 -25.86 1.53 6.23
CA ASN A 135 -26.45 1.35 7.54
C ASN A 135 -25.77 2.27 8.56
N PRO A 136 -26.32 3.47 8.85
CA PRO A 136 -25.70 4.40 9.79
C PRO A 136 -25.64 3.86 11.23
N GLN A 137 -26.39 2.82 11.57
CA GLN A 137 -26.34 2.21 12.91
C GLN A 137 -24.99 1.55 13.20
N THR A 138 -24.24 1.13 12.16
CA THR A 138 -22.89 0.56 12.36
C THR A 138 -21.93 1.60 12.94
N LEU A 139 -22.16 2.89 12.64
CA LEU A 139 -21.34 3.99 13.17
C LEU A 139 -21.65 4.31 14.64
N GLN A 140 -22.84 3.96 15.14
CA GLN A 140 -23.24 4.21 16.55
C GLN A 140 -22.44 3.37 17.55
N ILE A 141 -21.78 2.30 17.08
CA ILE A 141 -20.87 1.50 17.89
C ILE A 141 -19.63 2.31 18.28
N PHE A 142 -19.18 3.20 17.38
CA PHE A 142 -18.02 4.05 17.60
C PHE A 142 -18.39 5.32 18.39
N LEU A 143 -17.39 5.92 19.02
CA LEU A 143 -17.56 7.25 19.60
C LEU A 143 -17.79 8.30 18.48
N PRO A 144 -18.74 9.23 18.63
CA PRO A 144 -18.94 10.32 17.65
C PRO A 144 -17.65 11.10 17.38
N GLU A 145 -16.85 11.35 18.41
CA GLU A 145 -15.57 12.06 18.31
C GLU A 145 -14.56 11.30 17.42
N GLN A 146 -14.61 9.96 17.41
CA GLN A 146 -13.79 9.12 16.52
C GLN A 146 -14.28 9.17 15.07
N VAL A 147 -15.60 9.15 14.88
CA VAL A 147 -16.24 9.28 13.57
C VAL A 147 -15.88 10.63 12.94
N ASP A 148 -16.01 11.71 13.71
CA ASP A 148 -15.70 13.07 13.28
C ASP A 148 -14.22 13.27 12.96
N LEU A 149 -13.33 12.76 13.81
CA LEU A 149 -11.89 12.96 13.61
C LEU A 149 -11.37 12.27 12.35
N TYR A 150 -11.80 11.04 12.11
CA TYR A 150 -11.30 10.22 11.00
C TYR A 150 -12.19 10.27 9.76
N GLY A 151 -13.32 10.99 9.81
CA GLY A 151 -14.30 11.00 8.74
C GLY A 151 -14.82 9.59 8.42
N ILE A 152 -15.04 8.78 9.46
CA ILE A 152 -15.43 7.38 9.29
C ILE A 152 -16.81 7.33 8.63
N ILE A 153 -16.91 6.56 7.55
CA ILE A 153 -18.19 6.25 6.93
C ILE A 153 -18.52 4.77 7.10
N ASP A 154 -19.78 4.41 6.89
CA ASP A 154 -20.17 3.01 6.84
C ASP A 154 -19.59 2.35 5.57
N SER A 155 -18.58 1.50 5.74
CA SER A 155 -17.97 0.72 4.67
C SER A 155 -18.69 -0.60 4.40
N PHE A 156 -19.83 -0.88 5.06
CA PHE A 156 -20.55 -2.14 4.88
C PHE A 156 -20.90 -2.45 3.41
N PRO A 157 -21.47 -1.53 2.60
CA PRO A 157 -21.77 -1.82 1.19
C PRO A 157 -20.51 -2.20 0.39
N GLN A 158 -19.38 -1.54 0.68
CA GLN A 158 -18.11 -1.77 0.01
C GLN A 158 -17.53 -3.16 0.35
N ARG A 159 -17.55 -3.52 1.64
CA ARG A 159 -17.09 -4.83 2.11
C ARG A 159 -17.96 -5.96 1.58
N ALA A 160 -19.28 -5.83 1.68
CA ALA A 160 -20.21 -6.81 1.14
C ALA A 160 -20.03 -7.00 -0.38
N ALA A 161 -19.83 -5.90 -1.13
CA ALA A 161 -19.53 -5.97 -2.55
C ALA A 161 -18.25 -6.78 -2.84
N TYR A 162 -17.19 -6.55 -2.06
CA TYR A 162 -15.95 -7.29 -2.22
C TYR A 162 -16.05 -8.76 -1.80
N GLU A 163 -16.80 -9.07 -0.74
CA GLU A 163 -17.08 -10.44 -0.31
C GLU A 163 -17.82 -11.22 -1.39
N VAL A 164 -18.90 -10.65 -1.96
CA VAL A 164 -19.63 -11.25 -3.08
C VAL A 164 -18.71 -11.48 -4.29
N PHE A 165 -17.90 -10.48 -4.63
CA PHE A 165 -16.90 -10.58 -5.69
C PHE A 165 -15.93 -11.74 -5.45
N LEU A 166 -15.32 -11.81 -4.26
CA LEU A 166 -14.31 -12.80 -3.93
C LEU A 166 -14.90 -14.21 -3.86
N CYS A 167 -16.06 -14.38 -3.24
CA CYS A 167 -16.80 -15.65 -3.22
C CYS A 167 -17.10 -16.15 -4.63
N PHE A 168 -17.52 -15.25 -5.53
CA PHE A 168 -17.75 -15.61 -6.93
C PHE A 168 -16.46 -16.02 -7.64
N ILE A 169 -15.37 -15.25 -7.49
CA ILE A 169 -14.07 -15.59 -8.11
C ILE A 169 -13.56 -16.94 -7.61
N ILE A 170 -13.61 -17.20 -6.31
CA ILE A 170 -13.19 -18.48 -5.72
C ILE A 170 -14.10 -19.61 -6.24
N GLY A 171 -15.42 -19.48 -6.10
CA GLY A 171 -16.38 -20.52 -6.51
C GLY A 171 -16.30 -20.85 -8.01
N SER A 172 -16.25 -19.84 -8.87
CA SER A 172 -16.10 -20.03 -10.32
C SER A 172 -14.74 -20.65 -10.68
N SER A 173 -13.66 -20.34 -9.96
CA SER A 173 -12.35 -20.97 -10.17
C SER A 173 -12.39 -22.47 -9.88
N PHE A 174 -13.03 -22.86 -8.77
CA PHE A 174 -13.20 -24.27 -8.42
C PHE A 174 -14.04 -25.00 -9.47
N ILE A 175 -15.19 -24.43 -9.85
CA ILE A 175 -16.09 -25.04 -10.86
C ILE A 175 -15.36 -25.19 -12.20
N ILE A 176 -14.70 -24.15 -12.68
CA ILE A 176 -13.99 -24.19 -13.97
C ILE A 176 -12.83 -25.20 -13.92
N GLY A 177 -12.07 -25.25 -12.83
CA GLY A 177 -10.99 -26.22 -12.65
C GLY A 177 -11.48 -27.68 -12.60
N LEU A 178 -12.63 -27.94 -11.98
CA LEU A 178 -13.23 -29.28 -11.95
C LEU A 178 -13.77 -29.69 -13.33
N LEU A 179 -14.41 -28.77 -14.05
CA LEU A 179 -15.01 -29.02 -15.36
C LEU A 179 -13.97 -29.10 -16.50
N SER A 180 -12.81 -28.45 -16.37
CA SER A 180 -11.77 -28.46 -17.42
C SER A 180 -11.13 -29.82 -17.60
N LYS A 181 -11.20 -30.72 -16.60
CA LYS A 181 -10.61 -32.06 -16.64
C LYS A 181 -11.12 -32.93 -17.79
N ASN A 182 -12.31 -32.64 -18.32
CA ASN A 182 -13.00 -33.46 -19.32
C ASN A 182 -13.08 -32.85 -20.73
N ASN A 183 -12.60 -31.62 -20.94
CA ASN A 183 -12.75 -30.94 -22.23
C ASN A 183 -11.40 -30.38 -22.70
N SER A 184 -10.78 -31.04 -23.67
CA SER A 184 -9.56 -30.57 -24.34
C SER A 184 -9.77 -29.38 -25.28
N ASP A 185 -11.03 -29.08 -25.59
CA ASP A 185 -11.39 -28.00 -26.52
C ASP A 185 -11.40 -26.67 -25.78
N HIS A 186 -10.21 -26.11 -25.59
CA HIS A 186 -10.05 -24.72 -25.16
C HIS A 186 -10.62 -23.81 -26.25
N PHE A 187 -11.79 -23.22 -25.97
CA PHE A 187 -12.40 -22.19 -26.82
C PHE A 187 -11.49 -20.94 -26.82
N VAL A 188 -10.65 -20.83 -27.84
CA VAL A 188 -9.73 -19.70 -28.02
C VAL A 188 -10.51 -18.47 -28.46
N ILE A 189 -10.34 -17.36 -27.73
CA ILE A 189 -10.86 -16.05 -28.12
C ILE A 189 -10.37 -15.66 -29.52
N LYS A 190 -11.31 -15.38 -30.43
CA LYS A 190 -11.01 -14.74 -31.72
C LYS A 190 -10.33 -13.38 -31.49
N LYS A 191 -9.31 -13.11 -32.31
CA LYS A 191 -8.41 -11.94 -32.36
C LYS A 191 -9.04 -10.55 -32.13
N SER A 192 -10.34 -10.36 -32.31
CA SER A 192 -11.00 -9.05 -32.08
C SER A 192 -11.19 -8.71 -30.60
N SER A 193 -11.28 -9.68 -29.70
CA SER A 193 -11.67 -9.44 -28.29
C SER A 193 -10.48 -9.05 -27.41
N SER A 194 -9.27 -9.56 -27.70
CA SER A 194 -8.02 -9.13 -27.05
C SER A 194 -7.70 -7.66 -27.36
N ALA A 195 -8.00 -7.21 -28.58
CA ALA A 195 -7.88 -5.81 -28.96
C ALA A 195 -8.82 -4.90 -28.16
N MET A 196 -10.07 -5.35 -27.92
CA MET A 196 -11.03 -4.63 -27.09
C MET A 196 -10.54 -4.48 -25.64
N PHE A 197 -9.99 -5.54 -25.04
CA PHE A 197 -9.38 -5.46 -23.71
C PHE A 197 -8.18 -4.49 -23.68
N GLY A 198 -7.31 -4.52 -24.70
CA GLY A 198 -6.21 -3.57 -24.82
C GLY A 198 -6.69 -2.11 -24.91
N ILE A 199 -7.78 -1.86 -25.65
CA ILE A 199 -8.41 -0.54 -25.76
C ILE A 199 -9.01 -0.11 -24.41
N LEU A 200 -9.72 -0.98 -23.70
CA LEU A 200 -10.30 -0.66 -22.38
C LEU A 200 -9.22 -0.31 -21.35
N ILE A 201 -8.11 -1.05 -21.37
CA ILE A 201 -6.95 -0.76 -20.51
C ILE A 201 -6.33 0.59 -20.90
N LEU A 202 -6.17 0.89 -22.19
CA LEU A 202 -5.66 2.17 -22.66
C LEU A 202 -6.58 3.34 -22.27
N ILE A 203 -7.90 3.19 -22.43
CA ILE A 203 -8.88 4.18 -21.99
C ILE A 203 -8.76 4.39 -20.49
N SER A 204 -8.68 3.31 -19.71
CA SER A 204 -8.47 3.36 -18.26
C SER A 204 -7.18 4.10 -17.89
N ALA A 205 -6.10 3.89 -18.66
CA ALA A 205 -4.84 4.62 -18.49
C ALA A 205 -5.02 6.12 -18.71
N VAL A 206 -5.61 6.50 -19.85
CA VAL A 206 -5.84 7.90 -20.22
C VAL A 206 -6.75 8.58 -19.19
N VAL A 207 -7.81 7.91 -18.74
CA VAL A 207 -8.70 8.43 -17.70
C VAL A 207 -7.98 8.58 -16.36
N SER A 208 -7.11 7.63 -15.98
CA SER A 208 -6.33 7.72 -14.73
C SER A 208 -5.37 8.91 -14.76
N VAL A 209 -4.71 9.13 -15.90
CA VAL A 209 -3.84 10.30 -16.13
C VAL A 209 -4.65 11.60 -16.08
N TRP A 210 -5.79 11.63 -16.75
CA TRP A 210 -6.65 12.82 -16.84
C TRP A 210 -7.23 13.21 -15.47
N THR A 211 -7.60 12.23 -14.64
CA THR A 211 -8.24 12.47 -13.34
C THR A 211 -7.26 12.74 -12.21
N SER A 212 -5.97 12.46 -12.38
CA SER A 212 -4.99 12.51 -11.28
C SER A 212 -4.49 13.91 -10.91
N SER A 213 -5.03 14.98 -11.52
CA SER A 213 -4.67 16.38 -11.26
C SER A 213 -3.15 16.56 -11.09
N LEU A 214 -2.38 16.02 -12.05
CA LEU A 214 -0.93 15.98 -11.96
C LEU A 214 -0.35 17.39 -12.09
N ASP A 215 0.52 17.77 -11.15
CA ASP A 215 1.39 18.95 -11.28
C ASP A 215 2.38 18.75 -12.45
N VAL A 216 2.87 19.85 -13.03
CA VAL A 216 3.90 19.91 -14.06
C VAL A 216 5.11 19.06 -13.70
N ARG A 217 5.52 19.04 -12.42
CA ARG A 217 6.63 18.20 -11.95
C ARG A 217 6.38 16.71 -12.20
N ALA A 218 5.16 16.23 -11.94
CA ALA A 218 4.78 14.83 -12.17
C ALA A 218 4.80 14.48 -13.67
N TRP A 219 4.36 15.40 -14.53
CA TRP A 219 4.46 15.24 -15.99
C TRP A 219 5.90 15.15 -16.48
N MET A 220 6.80 15.95 -15.92
CA MET A 220 8.23 15.89 -16.25
C MET A 220 8.85 14.55 -15.86
N VAL A 221 8.56 14.05 -14.66
CA VAL A 221 9.04 12.74 -14.18
C VAL A 221 8.53 11.61 -15.07
N LEU A 222 7.26 11.66 -15.46
CA LEU A 222 6.65 10.70 -16.38
C LEU A 222 7.38 10.71 -17.74
N LEU A 223 7.58 11.91 -18.31
CA LEU A 223 8.26 12.08 -19.59
C LEU A 223 9.70 11.57 -19.53
N ILE A 224 10.47 11.93 -18.50
CA ILE A 224 11.84 11.44 -18.29
C ILE A 224 11.86 9.92 -18.18
N THR A 225 10.94 9.33 -17.43
CA THR A 225 10.85 7.87 -17.27
C THR A 225 10.57 7.17 -18.60
N ILE A 226 9.64 7.71 -19.39
CA ILE A 226 9.34 7.20 -20.74
C ILE A 226 10.57 7.33 -21.64
N ILE A 227 11.25 8.48 -21.64
CA ILE A 227 12.46 8.70 -22.44
C ILE A 227 13.54 7.69 -22.04
N VAL A 228 13.88 7.58 -20.75
CA VAL A 228 14.89 6.64 -20.25
C VAL A 228 14.55 5.20 -20.66
N ALA A 229 13.29 4.80 -20.52
CA ALA A 229 12.87 3.46 -20.89
C ALA A 229 12.94 3.20 -22.40
N LEU A 230 12.49 4.15 -23.23
CA LEU A 230 12.61 4.07 -24.68
C LEU A 230 14.08 4.00 -25.11
N THR A 231 14.93 4.83 -24.53
CA THR A 231 16.37 4.85 -24.80
C THR A 231 17.05 3.55 -24.39
N ALA A 232 16.73 3.02 -23.20
CA ALA A 232 17.26 1.74 -22.72
C ALA A 232 16.74 0.53 -23.51
N TYR A 233 15.51 0.63 -24.03
CA TYR A 233 14.88 -0.38 -24.87
C TYR A 233 15.64 -0.57 -26.20
N TYR A 234 16.22 0.50 -26.78
CA TYR A 234 17.04 0.44 -28.01
C TYR A 234 18.44 -0.21 -27.84
N ALA A 235 18.64 -1.00 -26.77
CA ALA A 235 19.76 -1.90 -26.46
C ALA A 235 21.17 -1.28 -26.32
N ARG A 236 21.55 -0.27 -27.11
CA ARG A 236 22.87 0.38 -27.05
C ARG A 236 23.05 1.30 -25.83
N LEU A 237 21.97 1.67 -25.14
CA LEU A 237 21.98 2.64 -24.05
C LEU A 237 21.37 2.11 -22.75
N ARG A 238 21.44 0.79 -22.52
CA ARG A 238 20.93 0.15 -21.28
C ARG A 238 21.54 0.70 -19.99
N TRP A 239 22.77 1.24 -20.06
CA TRP A 239 23.44 1.86 -18.91
C TRP A 239 22.69 3.11 -18.41
N ILE A 240 21.96 3.82 -19.28
CA ILE A 240 21.17 5.00 -18.88
C ILE A 240 20.04 4.60 -17.93
N ALA A 241 19.36 3.48 -18.18
CA ALA A 241 18.36 2.95 -17.25
C ALA A 241 18.96 2.58 -15.89
N TRP A 242 20.14 1.94 -15.88
CA TRP A 242 20.82 1.62 -14.62
C TRP A 242 21.29 2.87 -13.87
N ALA A 243 21.84 3.85 -14.59
CA ALA A 243 22.20 5.14 -14.01
C ALA A 243 20.97 5.86 -13.44
N PHE A 244 19.85 5.87 -14.16
CA PHE A 244 18.60 6.45 -13.68
C PHE A 244 18.07 5.74 -12.43
N ILE A 245 18.08 4.40 -12.40
CA ILE A 245 17.71 3.62 -11.20
C ILE A 245 18.65 3.97 -10.03
N ALA A 246 19.96 4.03 -10.27
CA ALA A 246 20.94 4.36 -9.24
C ALA A 246 20.71 5.77 -8.69
N ILE A 247 20.50 6.76 -9.56
CA ILE A 247 20.17 8.14 -9.16
C ILE A 247 18.88 8.14 -8.32
N LEU A 248 17.81 7.48 -8.80
CA LEU A 248 16.53 7.42 -8.10
C LEU A 248 16.68 6.82 -6.70
N ILE A 249 17.41 5.69 -6.57
CA ILE A 249 17.66 5.03 -5.29
C ILE A 249 18.53 5.91 -4.38
N ILE A 250 19.63 6.46 -4.89
CA ILE A 250 20.53 7.32 -4.11
C ILE A 250 19.76 8.55 -3.62
N SER A 251 19.00 9.22 -4.48
CA SER A 251 18.18 10.37 -4.11
C SER A 251 17.12 10.04 -3.06
N ALA A 252 16.54 8.84 -3.09
CA ALA A 252 15.51 8.44 -2.14
C ALA A 252 16.07 7.95 -0.79
N LEU A 253 17.28 7.36 -0.77
CA LEU A 253 17.87 6.75 0.42
C LEU A 253 18.90 7.63 1.12
N LEU A 254 19.71 8.38 0.37
CA LEU A 254 20.83 9.15 0.91
C LEU A 254 20.41 10.25 1.89
N PRO A 255 19.35 11.06 1.64
CA PRO A 255 18.96 12.13 2.56
C PRO A 255 18.70 11.61 3.96
N GLY A 256 17.80 10.64 4.10
CA GLY A 256 17.47 10.04 5.40
C GLY A 256 18.62 9.24 6.02
N TRP A 257 19.68 8.90 5.29
CA TRP A 257 20.91 8.33 5.90
C TRP A 257 21.82 9.42 6.47
N LEU A 258 21.96 10.54 5.78
CA LEU A 258 22.83 11.65 6.19
C LEU A 258 22.28 12.42 7.40
N HIS A 259 20.96 12.46 7.57
CA HIS A 259 20.33 13.17 8.68
C HIS A 259 19.04 12.47 9.15
N THR A 260 18.61 12.79 10.36
CA THR A 260 17.29 12.36 10.85
C THR A 260 16.28 13.34 10.28
N PRO A 261 15.21 12.88 9.63
CA PRO A 261 14.18 13.76 9.07
C PRO A 261 13.67 14.73 10.14
N GLU A 262 13.49 16.00 9.77
CA GLU A 262 12.94 17.02 10.67
C GLU A 262 11.41 16.96 10.58
N PRO A 263 10.69 16.81 11.71
CA PRO A 263 9.24 16.73 11.65
C PRO A 263 8.65 18.11 11.36
N VAL A 264 7.63 18.16 10.51
CA VAL A 264 6.78 19.34 10.39
C VAL A 264 6.00 19.50 11.70
N ALA A 265 6.17 20.62 12.40
CA ALA A 265 5.61 20.84 13.73
C ALA A 265 4.09 20.58 13.80
N SER A 266 3.33 21.04 12.80
CA SER A 266 1.88 20.81 12.73
C SER A 266 1.47 19.35 12.55
N ALA A 267 2.35 18.51 12.02
CA ALA A 267 2.10 17.08 11.79
C ALA A 267 2.69 16.18 12.89
N LEU A 268 3.56 16.72 13.75
CA LEU A 268 4.27 15.98 14.79
C LEU A 268 3.35 15.12 15.67
N LYS A 269 2.16 15.64 16.02
CA LYS A 269 1.13 14.91 16.79
C LYS A 269 0.72 13.62 16.11
N GLY A 270 0.44 13.71 14.80
CA GLY A 270 0.10 12.54 13.99
C GLY A 270 1.27 11.55 13.96
N PHE A 271 2.50 12.03 13.76
CA PHE A 271 3.68 11.18 13.72
C PHE A 271 3.88 10.43 15.04
N ASP A 272 3.85 11.16 16.15
CA ASP A 272 4.05 10.62 17.50
C ASP A 272 2.97 9.57 17.86
N GLN A 273 1.69 9.87 17.60
CA GLN A 273 0.59 8.91 17.78
C GLN A 273 0.78 7.62 16.97
N HIS A 274 1.25 7.72 15.73
CA HIS A 274 1.52 6.54 14.90
C HIS A 274 2.68 5.69 15.44
N TYR A 275 3.73 6.33 15.99
CA TYR A 275 4.81 5.61 16.64
C TYR A 275 4.39 4.95 17.95
N ASP A 276 3.56 5.62 18.75
CA ASP A 276 2.98 5.05 19.97
C ASP A 276 2.26 3.74 19.65
N MET A 277 1.40 3.76 18.62
CA MET A 277 0.58 2.63 18.22
C MET A 277 1.34 1.45 17.63
N VAL A 278 2.49 1.68 17.00
CA VAL A 278 3.16 0.65 16.18
C VAL A 278 4.46 0.13 16.81
N MET A 279 5.29 1.02 17.36
CA MET A 279 6.65 0.68 17.77
C MET A 279 6.88 0.88 19.26
N TYR A 280 6.32 1.95 19.83
CA TYR A 280 6.63 2.36 21.19
C TYR A 280 6.12 1.39 22.26
N ARG A 281 5.17 0.51 21.90
CA ARG A 281 4.68 -0.59 22.75
C ARG A 281 5.80 -1.44 23.35
N GLY A 282 6.94 -1.58 22.65
CA GLY A 282 8.09 -2.29 23.21
C GLY A 282 8.56 -1.72 24.56
N ARG A 283 8.53 -0.39 24.75
CA ARG A 283 8.88 0.24 26.03
C ARG A 283 7.93 -0.19 27.16
N GLN A 284 6.64 -0.32 26.86
CA GLN A 284 5.66 -0.78 27.85
C GLN A 284 5.95 -2.23 28.28
N LEU A 285 6.33 -3.09 27.34
CA LEU A 285 6.74 -4.46 27.66
C LEU A 285 7.98 -4.49 28.55
N ALA A 286 8.95 -3.60 28.29
CA ALA A 286 10.14 -3.44 29.13
C ALA A 286 9.77 -2.95 30.54
N ALA A 287 8.74 -2.11 30.67
CA ALA A 287 8.20 -1.63 31.94
C ALA A 287 7.33 -2.67 32.68
N GLY A 288 7.18 -3.90 32.14
CA GLY A 288 6.48 -5.00 32.79
C GLY A 288 5.01 -5.14 32.40
N HIS A 289 4.50 -4.34 31.46
CA HIS A 289 3.15 -4.51 30.93
C HIS A 289 3.03 -5.84 30.18
N LEU A 290 1.92 -6.54 30.41
CA LEU A 290 1.66 -7.82 29.78
C LEU A 290 1.18 -7.62 28.34
N PHE A 291 1.74 -8.41 27.44
CA PHE A 291 1.31 -8.46 26.04
C PHE A 291 -0.15 -8.89 25.96
N SER A 292 -0.94 -8.28 25.07
CA SER A 292 -2.36 -8.56 24.85
C SER A 292 -3.35 -8.17 25.95
N ILE A 293 -2.94 -8.10 27.22
CA ILE A 293 -3.80 -7.65 28.34
C ILE A 293 -3.66 -6.14 28.51
N ASP A 294 -2.42 -5.72 28.78
CA ASP A 294 -2.10 -4.32 28.90
C ASP A 294 -1.85 -3.79 27.50
N SER A 295 -0.91 -4.34 26.74
CA SER A 295 -0.51 -3.79 25.43
C SER A 295 -0.92 -4.72 24.27
N PRO A 296 -2.12 -4.59 23.68
CA PRO A 296 -2.52 -5.39 22.53
C PRO A 296 -1.65 -5.07 21.30
N PRO A 297 -1.10 -6.09 20.62
CA PRO A 297 -0.19 -5.92 19.49
C PRO A 297 -0.95 -5.66 18.19
N TYR A 298 -1.61 -4.50 18.09
CA TYR A 298 -2.47 -4.18 16.96
C TYR A 298 -1.76 -4.23 15.61
N TYR A 299 -0.45 -3.98 15.56
CA TYR A 299 0.32 -4.00 14.31
C TYR A 299 1.37 -5.10 14.24
N SER A 300 2.21 -5.29 15.26
CA SER A 300 3.34 -6.21 15.18
C SER A 300 3.66 -6.84 16.52
N MET A 301 3.85 -8.16 16.52
CA MET A 301 4.39 -8.86 17.67
C MET A 301 5.92 -8.87 17.68
N LEU A 302 6.52 -9.09 16.50
CA LEU A 302 7.96 -9.15 16.33
C LEU A 302 8.63 -7.81 16.68
N TRP A 303 8.19 -6.72 16.05
CA TRP A 303 8.85 -5.41 16.22
C TRP A 303 8.67 -4.89 17.64
N SER A 304 7.47 -5.01 18.22
CA SER A 304 7.20 -4.64 19.61
C SER A 304 8.07 -5.46 20.59
N SER A 305 8.20 -6.77 20.37
CA SER A 305 9.02 -7.64 21.22
C SER A 305 10.50 -7.30 21.10
N LEU A 306 11.03 -7.10 19.88
CA LEU A 306 12.42 -6.72 19.66
C LEU A 306 12.75 -5.38 20.31
N ILE A 307 11.89 -4.36 20.13
CA ILE A 307 12.06 -3.06 20.78
C ILE A 307 12.00 -3.20 22.29
N GLY A 308 11.10 -4.03 22.83
CA GLY A 308 11.02 -4.29 24.26
C GLY A 308 12.25 -5.00 24.82
N ILE A 309 12.83 -5.95 24.08
CA ILE A 309 14.07 -6.62 24.46
C ILE A 309 15.22 -5.60 24.49
N ILE A 310 15.34 -4.78 23.44
CA ILE A 310 16.36 -3.71 23.39
C ILE A 310 16.18 -2.72 24.54
N ALA A 311 14.94 -2.29 24.80
CA ALA A 311 14.61 -1.37 25.87
C ALA A 311 14.92 -1.93 27.26
N LYS A 312 14.73 -3.24 27.45
CA LYS A 312 14.97 -3.93 28.72
C LYS A 312 16.44 -4.24 28.97
N GLU A 313 17.16 -4.71 27.95
CA GLU A 313 18.52 -5.25 28.10
C GLU A 313 19.63 -4.25 27.79
N ILE A 314 19.35 -3.24 26.95
CA ILE A 314 20.37 -2.28 26.48
C ILE A 314 20.04 -0.88 26.96
N GLN A 315 19.02 -0.27 26.37
CA GLN A 315 18.56 1.08 26.70
C GLN A 315 17.22 1.33 26.01
N ILE A 316 16.39 2.20 26.59
CA ILE A 316 15.15 2.65 25.97
C ILE A 316 15.49 3.38 24.66
N PRO A 317 15.03 2.89 23.49
CA PRO A 317 15.29 3.57 22.23
C PRO A 317 14.67 4.96 22.23
N THR A 318 15.45 5.97 21.85
CA THR A 318 14.96 7.33 21.63
C THR A 318 14.01 7.36 20.43
N PHE A 319 13.15 8.37 20.34
CA PHE A 319 12.24 8.52 19.21
C PHE A 319 13.01 8.61 17.87
N ALA A 320 14.13 9.33 17.84
CA ALA A 320 15.03 9.34 16.69
C ALA A 320 15.54 7.94 16.33
N MET A 321 15.84 7.08 17.30
CA MET A 321 16.23 5.69 17.04
C MET A 321 15.08 4.87 16.45
N LEU A 322 13.84 5.08 16.90
CA LEU A 322 12.66 4.42 16.29
C LEU A 322 12.45 4.84 14.84
N ILE A 323 12.69 6.12 14.53
CA ILE A 323 12.70 6.64 13.16
C ILE A 323 13.78 5.94 12.33
N ARG A 324 15.00 5.82 12.87
CA ARG A 324 16.11 5.10 12.20
C ARG A 324 15.79 3.64 11.91
N ILE A 325 15.13 2.95 12.84
CA ILE A 325 14.65 1.57 12.63
C ILE A 325 13.63 1.54 11.49
N THR A 326 12.72 2.52 11.41
CA THR A 326 11.74 2.62 10.33
C THR A 326 12.42 2.86 8.98
N GLN A 327 13.41 3.76 8.92
CA GLN A 327 14.23 4.01 7.73
C GLN A 327 14.99 2.74 7.29
N ALA A 328 15.57 1.99 8.23
CA ALA A 328 16.20 0.71 7.92
C ALA A 328 15.17 -0.29 7.34
N GLY A 329 13.95 -0.33 7.89
CA GLY A 329 12.83 -1.09 7.34
C GLY A 329 12.48 -0.70 5.90
N GLN A 330 12.49 0.61 5.57
CA GLN A 330 12.29 1.11 4.21
C GLN A 330 13.34 0.57 3.24
N VAL A 331 14.63 0.67 3.62
CA VAL A 331 15.76 0.19 2.82
C VAL A 331 15.65 -1.31 2.58
N LEU A 332 15.42 -2.10 3.65
CA LEU A 332 15.28 -3.55 3.55
C LEU A 332 14.09 -3.94 2.66
N CYS A 333 12.96 -3.23 2.76
CA CYS A 333 11.80 -3.48 1.92
C CYS A 333 12.11 -3.18 0.44
N LEU A 334 12.79 -2.06 0.15
CA LEU A 334 13.20 -1.70 -1.20
C LEU A 334 14.16 -2.71 -1.79
N VAL A 335 15.17 -3.15 -1.02
CA VAL A 335 16.11 -4.20 -1.43
C VAL A 335 15.37 -5.50 -1.70
N ALA A 336 14.41 -5.89 -0.86
CA ALA A 336 13.61 -7.09 -1.07
C ALA A 336 12.76 -7.01 -2.36
N PHE A 337 12.13 -5.86 -2.65
CA PHE A 337 11.41 -5.65 -3.91
C PHE A 337 12.34 -5.69 -5.12
N ALA A 338 13.50 -5.03 -5.04
CA ALA A 338 14.48 -5.04 -6.11
C ALA A 338 15.01 -6.46 -6.37
N LEU A 339 15.27 -7.23 -5.32
CA LEU A 339 15.67 -8.63 -5.40
C LEU A 339 14.58 -9.50 -6.01
N ALA A 340 13.32 -9.36 -5.56
CA ALA A 340 12.18 -10.07 -6.12
C ALA A 340 12.01 -9.79 -7.63
N GLY A 341 12.11 -8.52 -8.01
CA GLY A 341 12.08 -8.08 -9.41
C GLY A 341 13.23 -8.69 -10.22
N TRP A 342 14.46 -8.58 -9.72
CA TRP A 342 15.65 -9.14 -10.36
C TRP A 342 15.53 -10.64 -10.57
N LEU A 343 15.17 -11.38 -9.52
CA LEU A 343 14.99 -12.82 -9.53
C LEU A 343 13.96 -13.27 -10.58
N ARG A 344 12.87 -12.50 -10.73
CA ARG A 344 11.81 -12.75 -11.72
C ARG A 344 12.26 -12.58 -13.17
N ILE A 345 13.20 -11.67 -13.45
CA ILE A 345 13.62 -11.31 -14.82
C ILE A 345 15.09 -11.59 -15.13
N ARG A 346 15.82 -12.29 -14.25
CA ARG A 346 17.29 -12.45 -14.33
C ARG A 346 17.84 -12.99 -15.66
N CYS A 347 17.06 -13.79 -16.38
CA CYS A 347 17.45 -14.40 -17.66
C CYS A 347 16.99 -13.59 -18.89
N GLN A 348 16.54 -12.36 -18.71
CA GLN A 348 15.84 -11.60 -19.75
C GLN A 348 16.67 -10.40 -20.26
N SER A 349 16.63 -10.16 -21.57
CA SER A 349 17.45 -9.14 -22.25
C SER A 349 17.04 -7.69 -21.95
N SER A 350 15.78 -7.47 -21.56
CA SER A 350 15.20 -6.14 -21.27
C SER A 350 15.11 -5.85 -19.76
N ARG A 351 15.96 -6.51 -18.95
CA ARG A 351 15.95 -6.40 -17.49
C ARG A 351 16.02 -4.95 -16.97
N ALA A 352 16.80 -4.09 -17.61
CA ALA A 352 17.00 -2.71 -17.16
C ALA A 352 15.69 -1.89 -17.24
N VAL A 353 14.91 -2.06 -18.31
CA VAL A 353 13.62 -1.38 -18.49
C VAL A 353 12.61 -1.86 -17.46
N ALA A 354 12.51 -3.17 -17.27
CA ALA A 354 11.63 -3.77 -16.27
C ALA A 354 12.00 -3.36 -14.83
N MET A 355 13.29 -3.30 -14.49
CA MET A 355 13.73 -2.77 -13.19
C MET A 355 13.48 -1.27 -13.06
N THR A 356 13.60 -0.49 -14.14
CA THR A 356 13.30 0.95 -14.12
C THR A 356 11.83 1.16 -13.77
N PHE A 357 10.95 0.40 -14.43
CA PHE A 357 9.52 0.44 -14.14
C PHE A 357 9.20 0.11 -12.69
N LEU A 358 9.78 -0.98 -12.17
CA LEU A 358 9.61 -1.35 -10.76
C LEU A 358 10.16 -0.29 -9.81
N ALA A 359 11.34 0.27 -10.12
CA ALA A 359 11.98 1.29 -9.30
C ALA A 359 11.10 2.54 -9.20
N VAL A 360 10.55 3.03 -10.31
CA VAL A 360 9.65 4.19 -10.26
C VAL A 360 8.35 3.87 -9.53
N ALA A 361 7.83 2.64 -9.63
CA ALA A 361 6.65 2.24 -8.89
C ALA A 361 6.84 2.15 -7.37
N VAL A 362 8.05 1.85 -6.90
CA VAL A 362 8.33 1.49 -5.49
C VAL A 362 9.14 2.55 -4.75
N VAL A 363 10.21 3.07 -5.35
CA VAL A 363 11.19 3.96 -4.68
C VAL A 363 10.55 5.22 -4.06
N PRO A 364 9.61 5.94 -4.72
CA PRO A 364 9.01 7.14 -4.11
C PRO A 364 8.36 6.88 -2.75
N TRP A 365 7.81 5.67 -2.55
CA TRP A 365 7.10 5.27 -1.34
C TRP A 365 8.01 4.75 -0.23
N LEU A 366 9.22 4.31 -0.60
CA LEU A 366 10.21 3.74 0.31
C LEU A 366 11.41 4.68 0.51
N SER A 367 11.24 5.98 0.29
CA SER A 367 12.27 6.96 0.64
C SER A 367 12.51 6.97 2.16
N THR A 368 13.76 7.16 2.55
CA THR A 368 14.19 7.27 3.96
C THR A 368 13.96 8.66 4.54
N ASP A 369 13.52 9.62 3.72
CA ASP A 369 13.19 10.99 4.15
C ASP A 369 11.75 11.36 3.77
N GLY A 370 11.05 10.43 3.09
CA GLY A 370 9.66 10.60 2.71
C GLY A 370 8.71 10.44 3.90
N PHE A 371 7.46 10.86 3.69
CA PHE A 371 6.42 10.88 4.71
C PHE A 371 6.17 9.50 5.35
N ALA A 372 6.42 8.40 4.61
CA ALA A 372 6.20 7.05 5.10
C ALA A 372 7.09 6.67 6.28
N VAL A 373 8.21 7.36 6.50
CA VAL A 373 9.04 7.17 7.69
C VAL A 373 8.28 7.60 8.94
N TRP A 374 7.46 8.65 8.87
CA TRP A 374 6.69 9.16 10.00
C TRP A 374 5.48 8.29 10.37
N TYR A 375 5.11 7.35 9.52
CA TYR A 375 3.98 6.44 9.69
C TYR A 375 4.50 5.01 9.61
N PRO A 376 5.03 4.44 10.71
CA PRO A 376 5.61 3.09 10.69
C PRO A 376 4.61 2.02 10.23
N ASN A 377 3.30 2.19 10.48
CA ASN A 377 2.24 1.34 9.94
C ASN A 377 1.98 1.53 8.43
N GLN A 378 2.68 2.42 7.77
CA GLN A 378 2.61 2.62 6.31
C GLN A 378 3.98 2.57 5.65
N SER A 379 5.01 2.29 6.44
CA SER A 379 6.39 2.19 6.00
C SER A 379 6.70 0.80 5.45
N GLY A 380 7.85 0.68 4.78
CA GLY A 380 8.44 -0.60 4.40
C GLY A 380 8.60 -1.59 5.56
N LEU A 381 8.65 -1.14 6.82
CA LEU A 381 8.70 -2.03 7.99
C LEU A 381 7.46 -2.94 8.09
N ARG A 382 6.26 -2.40 7.83
CA ARG A 382 5.00 -3.18 7.82
C ARG A 382 4.93 -4.12 6.63
N PHE A 383 5.45 -3.70 5.49
CA PHE A 383 5.30 -4.42 4.22
C PHE A 383 6.47 -5.33 3.88
N LEU A 384 7.57 -5.31 4.65
CA LEU A 384 8.82 -6.04 4.38
C LEU A 384 8.61 -7.52 4.05
N MET A 385 7.71 -8.19 4.78
CA MET A 385 7.51 -9.63 4.61
C MET A 385 6.80 -10.01 3.31
N VAL A 386 6.16 -9.05 2.63
CA VAL A 386 5.51 -9.27 1.33
C VAL A 386 6.54 -9.54 0.21
N PRO A 387 7.50 -8.65 -0.10
CA PRO A 387 8.53 -8.94 -1.09
C PRO A 387 9.49 -10.04 -0.64
N VAL A 388 9.73 -10.20 0.67
CA VAL A 388 10.51 -11.36 1.19
C VAL A 388 9.81 -12.67 0.82
N ALA A 389 8.51 -12.80 1.07
CA ALA A 389 7.74 -13.98 0.67
C ALA A 389 7.85 -14.26 -0.83
N ILE A 390 7.79 -13.23 -1.67
CA ILE A 390 7.96 -13.35 -3.14
C ILE A 390 9.36 -13.90 -3.49
N CYS A 391 10.42 -13.44 -2.83
CA CYS A 391 11.77 -13.99 -3.01
C CYS A 391 11.83 -15.49 -2.68
N PHE A 392 11.15 -15.92 -1.61
CA PHE A 392 11.11 -17.33 -1.18
C PHE A 392 10.28 -18.24 -2.10
N VAL A 393 9.38 -17.71 -2.94
CA VAL A 393 8.66 -18.51 -3.95
C VAL A 393 9.61 -19.23 -4.90
N LEU A 394 10.77 -18.65 -5.24
CA LEU A 394 11.75 -19.33 -6.06
C LEU A 394 12.42 -20.52 -5.35
N LEU A 395 12.62 -20.42 -4.04
CA LEU A 395 13.17 -21.50 -3.25
C LEU A 395 12.17 -22.64 -3.13
N ILE A 396 10.90 -22.32 -2.83
CA ILE A 396 9.78 -23.29 -2.82
C ILE A 396 9.80 -24.12 -4.10
N ASN A 397 9.87 -23.48 -5.27
CA ASN A 397 9.87 -24.17 -6.56
C ASN A 397 11.08 -25.08 -6.83
N ARG A 398 12.18 -24.95 -6.09
CA ARG A 398 13.45 -25.67 -6.34
C ARG A 398 13.77 -26.73 -5.30
N THR A 399 13.07 -26.73 -4.18
CA THR A 399 13.30 -27.68 -3.09
C THR A 399 12.38 -28.89 -3.18
N SER A 400 12.69 -29.94 -2.40
CA SER A 400 11.76 -31.06 -2.24
C SER A 400 10.43 -30.59 -1.64
N THR A 401 9.37 -31.38 -1.81
CA THR A 401 8.03 -31.03 -1.34
C THR A 401 8.01 -30.76 0.18
N ILE A 402 8.72 -31.56 0.97
CA ILE A 402 8.82 -31.38 2.43
C ILE A 402 9.42 -30.01 2.75
N TRP A 403 10.60 -29.71 2.18
CA TRP A 403 11.28 -28.43 2.40
C TRP A 403 10.49 -27.24 1.88
N ALA A 404 9.78 -27.39 0.76
CA ALA A 404 8.90 -26.35 0.24
C ALA A 404 7.76 -26.02 1.23
N GLY A 405 7.16 -27.03 1.84
CA GLY A 405 6.17 -26.86 2.90
C GLY A 405 6.77 -26.17 4.11
N GLY A 406 7.93 -26.64 4.60
CA GLY A 406 8.65 -26.04 5.72
C GLY A 406 9.05 -24.57 5.48
N ILE A 407 9.55 -24.23 4.29
CA ILE A 407 9.88 -22.85 3.90
C ILE A 407 8.61 -21.99 3.87
N ALA A 408 7.54 -22.46 3.22
CA ALA A 408 6.28 -21.72 3.15
C ALA A 408 5.73 -21.47 4.57
N GLY A 409 5.72 -22.49 5.43
CA GLY A 409 5.25 -22.40 6.81
C GLY A 409 6.10 -21.49 7.69
N GLY A 410 7.42 -21.65 7.67
CA GLY A 410 8.34 -20.83 8.46
C GLY A 410 8.30 -19.36 8.07
N VAL A 411 8.34 -19.05 6.77
CA VAL A 411 8.24 -17.66 6.28
C VAL A 411 6.87 -17.07 6.60
N SER A 412 5.78 -17.86 6.49
CA SER A 412 4.44 -17.43 6.90
C SER A 412 4.37 -17.12 8.40
N GLY A 413 4.97 -17.96 9.25
CA GLY A 413 5.08 -17.72 10.69
C GLY A 413 5.76 -16.38 11.00
N PHE A 414 6.92 -16.12 10.37
CA PHE A 414 7.61 -14.84 10.51
C PHE A 414 6.77 -13.66 9.99
N ALA A 415 6.08 -13.84 8.86
CA ALA A 415 5.24 -12.80 8.28
C ALA A 415 4.08 -12.42 9.21
N LEU A 416 3.40 -13.40 9.79
CA LEU A 416 2.28 -13.21 10.72
C LEU A 416 2.71 -12.49 12.00
N ILE A 417 3.86 -12.83 12.59
CA ILE A 417 4.35 -12.14 13.79
C ILE A 417 4.93 -10.75 13.47
N ALA A 418 5.49 -10.55 12.27
CA ALA A 418 6.02 -9.27 11.82
C ALA A 418 4.90 -8.24 11.62
N ASN A 419 3.83 -8.61 10.95
CA ASN A 419 2.59 -7.85 10.89
C ASN A 419 1.45 -8.79 10.49
N PHE A 420 0.40 -8.88 11.30
CA PHE A 420 -0.64 -9.88 11.05
C PHE A 420 -1.35 -9.67 9.71
N GLU A 421 -1.71 -8.42 9.38
CA GLU A 421 -2.48 -8.10 8.18
C GLU A 421 -1.69 -8.42 6.89
N THR A 422 -0.47 -7.91 6.76
CA THR A 422 0.39 -8.21 5.60
C THR A 422 0.96 -9.63 5.66
N GLY A 423 1.02 -10.22 6.85
CA GLY A 423 1.39 -11.60 7.08
C GLY A 423 0.37 -12.58 6.52
N VAL A 424 -0.93 -12.32 6.68
CA VAL A 424 -2.02 -13.11 6.05
C VAL A 424 -1.91 -13.03 4.53
N VAL A 425 -1.65 -11.84 3.98
CA VAL A 425 -1.42 -11.64 2.54
C VAL A 425 -0.23 -12.47 2.05
N ALA A 426 0.91 -12.36 2.73
CA ALA A 426 2.12 -13.11 2.39
C ALA A 426 1.91 -14.63 2.47
N THR A 427 1.25 -15.09 3.54
CA THR A 427 0.90 -16.49 3.78
C THR A 427 0.03 -17.04 2.65
N ALA A 428 -1.00 -16.30 2.22
CA ALA A 428 -1.86 -16.72 1.13
C ALA A 428 -1.10 -16.85 -0.20
N GLY A 429 -0.20 -15.91 -0.50
CA GLY A 429 0.66 -15.99 -1.68
C GLY A 429 1.62 -17.17 -1.64
N LEU A 430 2.29 -17.41 -0.51
CA LEU A 430 3.18 -18.57 -0.31
C LEU A 430 2.42 -19.89 -0.42
N GLY A 431 1.23 -19.97 0.18
CA GLY A 431 0.33 -21.12 0.07
C GLY A 431 -0.06 -21.40 -1.38
N MET A 432 -0.39 -20.36 -2.16
CA MET A 432 -0.70 -20.54 -3.57
C MET A 432 0.50 -21.03 -4.38
N ALA A 433 1.70 -20.47 -4.15
CA ALA A 433 2.91 -20.94 -4.81
C ALA A 433 3.22 -22.41 -4.48
N TRP A 434 3.06 -22.78 -3.21
CA TRP A 434 3.22 -24.14 -2.72
C TRP A 434 2.21 -25.11 -3.38
N LEU A 435 0.93 -24.75 -3.47
CA LEU A 435 -0.09 -25.56 -4.15
C LEU A 435 0.24 -25.75 -5.64
N VAL A 436 0.67 -24.70 -6.32
CA VAL A 436 1.08 -24.76 -7.73
C VAL A 436 2.27 -25.70 -7.93
N GLN A 437 3.20 -25.77 -6.99
CA GLN A 437 4.31 -26.74 -7.03
C GLN A 437 3.83 -28.18 -6.85
N LEU A 438 2.86 -28.41 -5.96
CA LEU A 438 2.36 -29.73 -5.61
C LEU A 438 1.41 -30.37 -6.65
N ARG A 439 0.95 -29.62 -7.67
CA ARG A 439 -0.07 -30.07 -8.64
C ARG A 439 0.19 -31.43 -9.31
N HIS A 440 1.46 -31.81 -9.50
CA HIS A 440 1.83 -33.09 -10.11
C HIS A 440 2.25 -34.16 -9.10
N GLN A 441 2.22 -33.85 -7.81
CA GLN A 441 2.68 -34.72 -6.74
C GLN A 441 1.54 -35.61 -6.21
N PRO A 442 1.85 -36.81 -5.68
CA PRO A 442 0.86 -37.68 -5.06
C PRO A 442 0.35 -37.09 -3.73
N LEU A 443 -0.87 -37.45 -3.31
CA LEU A 443 -1.50 -36.91 -2.08
C LEU A 443 -0.61 -37.06 -0.83
N ARG A 444 0.16 -38.14 -0.71
CA ARG A 444 1.12 -38.32 0.39
C ARG A 444 2.11 -37.15 0.48
N ALA A 445 2.62 -36.67 -0.65
CA ALA A 445 3.56 -35.55 -0.68
C ALA A 445 2.89 -34.23 -0.28
N TRP A 446 1.59 -34.08 -0.53
CA TRP A 446 0.82 -32.93 -0.06
C TRP A 446 0.72 -32.94 1.47
N VAL A 447 0.33 -34.09 2.04
CA VAL A 447 0.19 -34.25 3.49
C VAL A 447 1.52 -34.05 4.21
N THR A 448 2.60 -34.70 3.76
CA THR A 448 3.92 -34.55 4.41
C THR A 448 4.45 -33.13 4.32
N SER A 449 4.24 -32.46 3.18
CA SER A 449 4.60 -31.07 3.00
C SER A 449 3.78 -30.14 3.88
N ALA A 450 2.46 -30.36 3.99
CA ALA A 450 1.58 -29.60 4.87
C ALA A 450 1.98 -29.75 6.35
N ILE A 451 2.28 -30.98 6.80
CA ILE A 451 2.79 -31.23 8.15
C ILE A 451 4.10 -30.48 8.38
N SER A 452 5.05 -30.54 7.44
CA SER A 452 6.31 -29.80 7.55
C SER A 452 6.09 -28.29 7.65
N GLY A 453 5.16 -27.75 6.86
CA GLY A 453 4.78 -26.33 6.94
C GLY A 453 4.15 -25.95 8.27
N MET A 454 3.22 -26.76 8.79
CA MET A 454 2.63 -26.53 10.11
C MET A 454 3.68 -26.56 11.21
N VAL A 455 4.57 -27.57 11.22
CA VAL A 455 5.67 -27.65 12.20
C VAL A 455 6.54 -26.40 12.13
N ALA A 456 7.00 -25.99 10.94
CA ALA A 456 7.84 -24.81 10.79
C ALA A 456 7.13 -23.52 11.22
N LEU A 457 5.85 -23.36 10.89
CA LEU A 457 5.04 -22.22 11.33
C LEU A 457 4.93 -22.17 12.86
N PHE A 458 4.56 -23.29 13.50
CA PHE A 458 4.45 -23.37 14.95
C PHE A 458 5.79 -23.19 15.65
N SER A 459 6.91 -23.64 15.06
CA SER A 459 8.25 -23.41 15.59
C SER A 459 8.57 -21.92 15.70
N VAL A 460 8.10 -21.07 14.77
CA VAL A 460 8.29 -19.60 14.86
C VAL A 460 7.52 -19.01 16.03
N PHE A 461 6.26 -19.41 16.22
CA PHE A 461 5.46 -18.97 17.37
C PHE A 461 6.01 -19.48 18.70
N LEU A 462 6.51 -20.72 18.73
CA LEU A 462 7.19 -21.28 19.89
C LEU A 462 8.46 -20.51 20.20
N MET A 463 9.28 -20.19 19.18
CA MET A 463 10.48 -19.37 19.35
C MET A 463 10.12 -18.01 19.95
N LEU A 464 9.10 -17.32 19.41
CA LEU A 464 8.62 -16.07 19.97
C LEU A 464 8.18 -16.22 21.43
N ALA A 465 7.41 -17.26 21.75
CA ALA A 465 6.93 -17.53 23.10
C ALA A 465 8.06 -17.79 24.09
N LEU A 466 9.06 -18.58 23.68
CA LEU A 466 10.25 -18.84 24.48
C LEU A 466 11.10 -17.59 24.69
N SER A 467 11.30 -16.78 23.65
CA SER A 467 11.97 -15.48 23.77
C SER A 467 11.22 -14.56 24.74
N TYR A 468 9.89 -14.51 24.62
CA TYR A 468 9.06 -13.69 25.50
C TYR A 468 9.15 -14.14 26.97
N ARG A 469 9.13 -15.45 27.19
CA ARG A 469 9.31 -16.05 28.52
C ARG A 469 10.70 -15.76 29.09
N TYR A 470 11.74 -15.83 28.26
CA TYR A 470 13.11 -15.56 28.68
C TYR A 470 13.30 -14.10 29.11
N PHE A 471 12.94 -13.15 28.26
CA PHE A 471 13.18 -11.72 28.48
C PHE A 471 12.14 -11.08 29.40
N PHE A 472 10.85 -11.34 29.22
CA PHE A 472 9.78 -10.63 29.95
C PHE A 472 9.20 -11.42 31.12
N LYS A 473 9.60 -12.69 31.31
CA LYS A 473 9.05 -13.60 32.34
C LYS A 473 7.53 -13.82 32.21
N ALA A 474 6.95 -13.49 31.06
CA ALA A 474 5.54 -13.65 30.75
C ALA A 474 5.37 -14.49 29.47
N TRP A 475 4.13 -14.89 29.15
CA TRP A 475 3.79 -15.49 27.86
C TRP A 475 3.19 -14.41 26.94
N PRO A 476 3.42 -14.47 25.62
CA PRO A 476 2.94 -13.42 24.71
C PRO A 476 1.47 -13.61 24.32
N PHE A 477 0.81 -14.69 24.74
CA PHE A 477 -0.55 -14.99 24.29
C PHE A 477 -1.58 -14.35 25.22
N PRO A 478 -2.68 -13.80 24.68
CA PRO A 478 -3.78 -13.34 25.51
C PRO A 478 -4.29 -14.49 26.38
N THR A 479 -4.55 -14.19 27.65
CA THR A 479 -5.31 -15.08 28.52
C THR A 479 -6.77 -15.20 28.06
N ASP A 480 -7.26 -14.23 27.29
CA ASP A 480 -8.63 -14.17 26.76
C ASP A 480 -8.68 -14.13 25.23
N ILE A 481 -9.12 -15.25 24.63
CA ILE A 481 -9.36 -15.38 23.19
C ILE A 481 -10.43 -14.38 22.70
N LYS A 482 -11.38 -13.97 23.55
CA LYS A 482 -12.43 -13.02 23.16
C LYS A 482 -11.87 -11.65 22.83
N SER A 483 -10.83 -11.21 23.53
CA SER A 483 -10.15 -9.94 23.24
C SER A 483 -9.48 -9.94 21.86
N LEU A 484 -8.84 -11.06 21.49
CA LEU A 484 -8.27 -11.26 20.15
C LEU A 484 -9.37 -11.31 19.07
N ALA A 485 -10.46 -12.04 19.33
CA ALA A 485 -11.60 -12.11 18.42
C ALA A 485 -12.27 -10.73 18.24
N SER A 486 -12.42 -9.96 19.32
CA SER A 486 -12.99 -8.61 19.29
C SER A 486 -12.12 -7.66 18.47
N PHE A 487 -10.79 -7.77 18.59
CA PHE A 487 -9.87 -7.03 17.74
C PHE A 487 -10.06 -7.37 16.25
N PHE A 488 -10.13 -8.67 15.92
CA PHE A 488 -10.38 -9.08 14.53
C PHE A 488 -11.73 -8.59 14.04
N LEU A 489 -12.79 -8.74 14.83
CA LEU A 489 -14.13 -8.26 14.50
C LEU A 489 -14.20 -6.74 14.33
N LEU A 490 -13.42 -5.98 15.09
CA LEU A 490 -13.35 -4.53 14.94
C LEU A 490 -12.71 -4.15 13.59
N PHE A 491 -11.60 -4.80 13.23
CA PHE A 491 -10.88 -4.52 11.98
C PHE A 491 -11.63 -5.04 10.75
N THR A 492 -12.17 -6.26 10.81
CA THR A 492 -13.02 -6.81 9.74
C THR A 492 -14.38 -6.11 9.70
N GLY A 493 -14.82 -5.53 10.82
CA GLY A 493 -16.05 -4.78 11.03
C GLY A 493 -16.12 -3.41 10.34
N GLY A 494 -15.06 -3.00 9.63
CA GLY A 494 -15.06 -1.79 8.81
C GLY A 494 -14.54 -0.54 9.52
N PHE A 495 -13.83 -0.70 10.65
CA PHE A 495 -13.26 0.43 11.38
C PHE A 495 -12.31 1.27 10.51
N GLY A 496 -12.53 2.59 10.52
CA GLY A 496 -11.81 3.55 9.68
C GLY A 496 -12.18 3.46 8.20
N GLY A 497 -13.41 3.02 7.90
CA GLY A 497 -13.97 2.98 6.55
C GLY A 497 -13.99 4.36 5.89
N LEU A 498 -13.50 4.48 4.66
CA LEU A 498 -13.57 5.71 3.86
C LEU A 498 -14.45 5.51 2.62
N ALA A 499 -14.91 6.62 2.01
CA ALA A 499 -15.69 6.57 0.78
C ALA A 499 -14.85 5.98 -0.36
N LEU A 500 -15.37 4.97 -1.06
CA LEU A 500 -14.71 4.31 -2.18
C LEU A 500 -14.81 5.10 -3.49
N PRO A 501 -13.76 5.84 -3.91
CA PRO A 501 -13.65 6.27 -5.30
C PRO A 501 -13.47 5.03 -6.18
N LEU A 502 -14.39 4.83 -7.14
CA LEU A 502 -14.24 3.80 -8.18
C LEU A 502 -13.13 4.21 -9.18
N ARG A 503 -11.88 3.99 -8.78
CA ARG A 503 -10.71 4.29 -9.61
C ARG A 503 -10.50 3.18 -10.64
N SER A 504 -10.35 3.55 -11.91
CA SER A 504 -10.13 2.61 -13.03
C SER A 504 -8.92 1.71 -12.82
N LEU A 505 -7.81 2.23 -12.26
CA LEU A 505 -6.62 1.44 -11.97
C LEU A 505 -6.90 0.28 -11.00
N VAL A 506 -7.68 0.54 -9.95
CA VAL A 506 -8.05 -0.47 -8.93
C VAL A 506 -8.82 -1.60 -9.59
N ILE A 507 -9.78 -1.28 -10.45
CA ILE A 507 -10.56 -2.25 -11.22
C ILE A 507 -9.65 -3.08 -12.15
N VAL A 508 -8.69 -2.44 -12.81
CA VAL A 508 -7.72 -3.13 -13.69
C VAL A 508 -6.84 -4.11 -12.90
N ILE A 509 -6.27 -3.67 -11.77
CA ILE A 509 -5.46 -4.55 -10.91
C ILE A 509 -6.32 -5.72 -10.43
N MET A 510 -7.52 -5.45 -9.94
CA MET A 510 -8.44 -6.46 -9.43
C MET A 510 -8.82 -7.49 -10.51
N ALA A 511 -9.23 -7.02 -11.68
CA ALA A 511 -9.59 -7.89 -12.81
C ALA A 511 -8.42 -8.77 -13.27
N HIS A 512 -7.23 -8.19 -13.42
CA HIS A 512 -6.06 -8.94 -13.87
C HIS A 512 -5.56 -9.93 -12.79
N ALA A 513 -5.55 -9.52 -11.52
CA ALA A 513 -5.23 -10.42 -10.41
C ALA A 513 -6.21 -11.59 -10.32
N SER A 514 -7.52 -11.32 -10.44
CA SER A 514 -8.55 -12.37 -10.52
C SER A 514 -8.29 -13.33 -11.66
N TYR A 515 -8.11 -12.83 -12.89
CA TYR A 515 -7.82 -13.69 -14.04
C TYR A 515 -6.62 -14.61 -13.78
N LYS A 516 -5.52 -14.07 -13.24
CA LYS A 516 -4.32 -14.86 -12.92
C LYS A 516 -4.53 -15.86 -11.80
N PHE A 517 -5.26 -15.49 -10.75
CA PHE A 517 -5.64 -16.40 -9.68
C PHE A 517 -6.48 -17.56 -10.21
N MET A 518 -7.52 -17.28 -11.00
CA MET A 518 -8.38 -18.33 -11.57
C MET A 518 -7.59 -19.27 -12.49
N GLN A 519 -6.68 -18.71 -13.32
CA GLN A 519 -5.79 -19.50 -14.17
C GLN A 519 -4.88 -20.44 -13.34
N SER A 520 -4.36 -19.94 -12.22
CA SER A 520 -3.54 -20.75 -11.31
C SER A 520 -4.37 -21.85 -10.62
N MET A 521 -5.59 -21.54 -10.20
CA MET A 521 -6.52 -22.53 -9.63
C MET A 521 -6.89 -23.62 -10.63
N GLN A 522 -7.22 -23.25 -11.87
CA GLN A 522 -7.50 -24.20 -12.95
C GLN A 522 -6.32 -25.16 -13.15
N CYS A 523 -5.09 -24.67 -13.14
CA CYS A 523 -3.90 -25.51 -13.30
C CYS A 523 -3.65 -26.48 -12.13
N ILE A 524 -4.05 -26.11 -10.91
CA ILE A 524 -3.94 -27.02 -9.76
C ILE A 524 -4.83 -28.25 -9.97
N PHE A 525 -6.02 -28.08 -10.56
CA PHE A 525 -6.96 -29.18 -10.82
C PHE A 525 -6.70 -29.90 -12.15
N ASP A 526 -6.29 -29.17 -13.17
CA ASP A 526 -5.98 -29.68 -14.50
C ASP A 526 -4.48 -29.76 -14.74
N ARG A 527 -3.94 -30.97 -14.57
CA ARG A 527 -2.52 -31.28 -14.79
C ARG A 527 -2.04 -31.03 -16.23
N LYS A 528 -2.93 -30.89 -17.21
CA LYS A 528 -2.56 -30.63 -18.61
C LYS A 528 -2.52 -29.12 -18.93
N SER A 529 -3.10 -28.28 -18.07
CA SER A 529 -3.16 -26.84 -18.29
C SER A 529 -1.80 -26.17 -18.13
N ILE A 530 -1.54 -25.14 -18.94
CA ILE A 530 -0.32 -24.32 -18.86
C ILE A 530 -0.40 -23.48 -17.59
N ALA A 531 0.34 -23.90 -16.57
CA ALA A 531 0.44 -23.20 -15.29
C ALA A 531 0.98 -21.77 -15.48
N PRO A 532 0.36 -20.75 -14.86
CA PRO A 532 1.11 -19.57 -14.47
C PRO A 532 2.30 -20.00 -13.61
N ASP A 533 3.43 -19.30 -13.70
CA ASP A 533 4.53 -19.56 -12.78
C ASP A 533 4.08 -19.30 -11.33
N ALA A 534 4.71 -19.99 -10.38
CA ALA A 534 4.28 -19.92 -8.98
C ALA A 534 4.38 -18.50 -8.41
N MET A 535 5.30 -17.67 -8.92
CA MET A 535 5.45 -16.28 -8.47
C MET A 535 4.30 -15.40 -8.97
N THR A 536 3.89 -15.55 -10.23
CA THR A 536 2.66 -14.93 -10.77
C THR A 536 1.43 -15.34 -9.96
N SER A 537 1.33 -16.62 -9.62
CA SER A 537 0.23 -17.16 -8.80
C SER A 537 0.23 -16.53 -7.40
N ALA A 538 1.39 -16.49 -6.74
CA ALA A 538 1.54 -15.88 -5.41
C ALA A 538 1.16 -14.39 -5.39
N ILE A 539 1.68 -13.61 -6.34
CA ILE A 539 1.42 -12.17 -6.42
C ILE A 539 -0.06 -11.89 -6.70
N ALA A 540 -0.69 -12.65 -7.61
CA ALA A 540 -2.12 -12.52 -7.88
C ALA A 540 -2.97 -12.81 -6.64
N THR A 541 -2.65 -13.86 -5.88
CA THR A 541 -3.30 -14.17 -4.61
C THR A 541 -3.07 -13.07 -3.57
N MET A 542 -1.83 -12.57 -3.43
CA MET A 542 -1.52 -11.48 -2.50
C MET A 542 -2.35 -10.22 -2.80
N LEU A 543 -2.49 -9.85 -4.08
CA LEU A 543 -3.33 -8.72 -4.49
C LEU A 543 -4.78 -8.90 -4.06
N LEU A 544 -5.39 -10.06 -4.34
CA LEU A 544 -6.78 -10.36 -3.98
C LEU A 544 -7.00 -10.44 -2.47
N VAL A 545 -6.08 -11.01 -1.71
CA VAL A 545 -6.20 -11.08 -0.25
C VAL A 545 -5.98 -9.71 0.40
N TRP A 546 -5.23 -8.82 -0.27
CA TRP A 546 -4.98 -7.47 0.24
C TRP A 546 -6.07 -6.46 -0.10
N PHE A 547 -6.82 -6.66 -1.20
CA PHE A 547 -7.88 -5.76 -1.65
C PHE A 547 -8.93 -5.35 -0.60
N PRO A 548 -9.40 -6.23 0.32
CA PRO A 548 -10.30 -5.81 1.40
C PRO A 548 -9.81 -4.58 2.17
N TYR A 549 -8.49 -4.46 2.36
CA TYR A 549 -7.90 -3.31 3.05
C TYR A 549 -8.08 -2.02 2.23
N TYR A 550 -7.84 -2.06 0.91
CA TYR A 550 -8.08 -0.89 0.06
C TYR A 550 -9.55 -0.57 -0.07
N ILE A 551 -10.41 -1.58 -0.20
CA ILE A 551 -11.86 -1.38 -0.24
C ILE A 551 -12.35 -0.69 1.02
N ASN A 552 -11.82 -1.05 2.20
CA ASN A 552 -12.16 -0.36 3.45
C ASN A 552 -11.50 1.03 3.56
N ARG A 553 -10.26 1.20 3.09
CA ARG A 553 -9.48 2.45 3.20
C ARG A 553 -8.96 2.94 1.84
N PRO A 554 -9.85 3.37 0.94
CA PRO A 554 -9.51 3.72 -0.43
C PRO A 554 -8.82 5.09 -0.55
N ASP A 555 -7.53 5.10 -0.20
CA ASP A 555 -6.65 6.26 -0.31
C ASP A 555 -5.48 5.97 -1.27
N ASP A 556 -4.96 6.98 -1.95
CA ASP A 556 -3.79 6.85 -2.84
C ASP A 556 -2.57 6.32 -2.08
N TRP A 557 -2.45 6.70 -0.81
CA TRP A 557 -1.46 6.20 0.12
C TRP A 557 -1.60 4.71 0.40
N ASN A 558 -2.80 4.13 0.37
CA ASN A 558 -2.97 2.69 0.56
C ASN A 558 -2.80 1.90 -0.77
N LEU A 559 -2.80 2.60 -1.92
CA LEU A 559 -2.70 1.99 -3.24
C LEU A 559 -1.27 1.60 -3.64
N TRP A 560 -0.24 2.19 -3.03
CA TRP A 560 1.16 1.98 -3.48
C TRP A 560 1.61 0.52 -3.39
N THR A 561 1.15 -0.23 -2.40
CA THR A 561 1.50 -1.65 -2.23
C THR A 561 0.89 -2.52 -3.34
N PHE A 562 -0.32 -2.18 -3.77
CA PHE A 562 -0.95 -2.80 -4.94
C PHE A 562 -0.18 -2.46 -6.22
N ILE A 563 0.25 -1.21 -6.37
CA ILE A 563 1.08 -0.77 -7.50
C ILE A 563 2.43 -1.52 -7.52
N ALA A 564 3.08 -1.68 -6.37
CA ALA A 564 4.34 -2.43 -6.24
C ALA A 564 4.16 -3.90 -6.62
N LEU A 565 3.18 -4.59 -6.03
CA LEU A 565 2.85 -5.99 -6.33
C LEU A 565 2.45 -6.18 -7.79
N TYR A 566 1.58 -5.30 -8.30
CA TYR A 566 1.13 -5.34 -9.68
C TYR A 566 2.27 -5.06 -10.65
N SER A 567 3.23 -4.20 -10.27
CA SER A 567 4.42 -3.98 -11.10
C SER A 567 5.25 -5.25 -11.22
N LEU A 568 5.48 -5.97 -10.11
CA LEU A 568 6.10 -7.30 -10.16
C LEU A 568 5.29 -8.26 -11.03
N LEU A 569 3.94 -8.24 -10.98
CA LEU A 569 3.12 -9.07 -11.87
C LEU A 569 3.40 -8.78 -13.35
N LEU A 570 3.53 -7.50 -13.71
CA LEU A 570 3.68 -7.01 -15.09
C LEU A 570 5.09 -7.13 -15.67
N ILE A 571 6.17 -7.04 -14.87
CA ILE A 571 7.54 -6.96 -15.43
C ILE A 571 7.94 -8.08 -16.42
N PRO A 572 7.46 -9.34 -16.34
CA PRO A 572 7.78 -10.36 -17.36
C PRO A 572 7.18 -10.03 -18.74
N MET A 573 6.19 -9.14 -18.82
CA MET A 573 5.62 -8.71 -20.10
C MET A 573 6.56 -7.78 -20.86
N PHE A 574 7.45 -7.07 -20.15
CA PHE A 574 8.36 -6.09 -20.77
C PHE A 574 9.55 -6.71 -21.48
N THR A 575 9.74 -8.02 -21.35
CA THR A 575 10.99 -8.66 -21.76
C THR A 575 10.95 -9.43 -23.07
N LYS A 576 9.81 -9.37 -23.77
CA LYS A 576 9.57 -10.05 -25.06
C LYS A 576 9.91 -9.21 -26.31
N GLY A 577 10.93 -8.34 -26.25
CA GLY A 577 11.38 -7.55 -27.41
C GLY A 577 10.38 -6.47 -27.88
N TYR A 578 10.28 -6.17 -29.18
CA TYR A 578 9.54 -4.99 -29.69
C TYR A 578 8.04 -5.02 -29.43
N GLN A 579 7.51 -6.21 -29.25
CA GLN A 579 6.13 -6.47 -28.91
C GLN A 579 5.80 -6.01 -27.47
N SER A 580 6.82 -5.70 -26.67
CA SER A 580 6.67 -5.29 -25.26
C SER A 580 6.50 -3.78 -25.07
N MET A 581 6.69 -2.97 -26.11
CA MET A 581 6.58 -1.51 -26.02
C MET A 581 5.16 -1.05 -25.71
N VAL A 582 4.13 -1.71 -26.26
CA VAL A 582 2.72 -1.39 -25.98
C VAL A 582 2.36 -1.69 -24.52
N PRO A 583 2.60 -2.91 -23.99
CA PRO A 583 2.43 -3.17 -22.56
C PRO A 583 3.22 -2.23 -21.66
N PHE A 584 4.45 -1.87 -22.05
CA PHE A 584 5.29 -0.94 -21.29
C PHE A 584 4.66 0.45 -21.23
N VAL A 585 4.26 1.00 -22.38
CA VAL A 585 3.63 2.32 -22.45
C VAL A 585 2.31 2.31 -21.67
N ILE A 586 1.49 1.27 -21.82
CA ILE A 586 0.24 1.12 -21.09
C ILE A 586 0.49 1.03 -19.58
N GLY A 587 1.38 0.14 -19.13
CA GLY A 587 1.72 0.00 -17.72
C GLY A 587 2.28 1.29 -17.15
N SER A 588 3.11 2.00 -17.93
CA SER A 588 3.69 3.28 -17.58
C SER A 588 2.62 4.36 -17.43
N LEU A 589 1.73 4.50 -18.40
CA LEU A 589 0.61 5.46 -18.34
C LEU A 589 -0.37 5.17 -17.21
N ILE A 590 -0.48 3.91 -16.79
CA ILE A 590 -1.39 3.50 -15.71
C ILE A 590 -0.78 3.76 -14.33
N LEU A 591 0.50 3.42 -14.13
CA LEU A 591 1.12 3.38 -12.79
C LEU A 591 1.98 4.59 -12.47
N LEU A 592 2.62 5.18 -13.50
CA LEU A 592 3.55 6.27 -13.29
C LEU A 592 2.89 7.60 -12.90
N PRO A 593 1.65 7.96 -13.30
CA PRO A 593 1.01 9.19 -12.79
C PRO A 593 0.96 9.26 -11.26
N ILE A 594 0.64 8.13 -10.63
CA ILE A 594 0.52 8.04 -9.17
C ILE A 594 1.91 8.09 -8.53
N ALA A 595 2.88 7.36 -9.07
CA ALA A 595 4.27 7.44 -8.60
C ALA A 595 4.88 8.84 -8.78
N ALA A 596 4.61 9.48 -9.94
CA ALA A 596 5.15 10.76 -10.32
C ALA A 596 4.50 11.93 -9.57
N LYS A 597 3.21 11.84 -9.21
CA LYS A 597 2.57 12.79 -8.28
C LYS A 597 3.32 12.84 -6.96
N ASN A 598 3.83 11.70 -6.51
CA ASN A 598 4.41 11.51 -5.19
C ASN A 598 5.93 11.74 -5.16
N LEU A 599 6.63 11.59 -6.29
CA LEU A 599 8.08 11.76 -6.35
C LEU A 599 8.55 13.17 -5.91
N PRO A 600 7.92 14.29 -6.31
CA PRO A 600 8.31 15.60 -5.83
C PRO A 600 8.20 15.75 -4.32
N TYR A 601 7.07 15.31 -3.75
CA TYR A 601 6.81 15.43 -2.31
C TYR A 601 7.74 14.55 -1.47
N PHE A 602 8.12 13.36 -1.95
CA PHE A 602 8.92 12.42 -1.16
C PHE A 602 10.42 12.45 -1.43
N VAL A 603 10.86 13.03 -2.55
CA VAL A 603 12.28 13.02 -2.92
C VAL A 603 12.82 14.43 -3.18
N ILE A 604 12.01 15.34 -3.74
CA ILE A 604 12.49 16.66 -4.14
C ILE A 604 12.33 17.65 -2.99
N ASP A 605 11.12 17.80 -2.45
CA ASP A 605 10.82 18.79 -1.42
C ASP A 605 11.71 18.66 -0.15
N PRO A 606 12.04 17.44 0.34
CA PRO A 606 12.97 17.30 1.47
C PRO A 606 14.40 17.81 1.18
N LEU A 607 14.87 17.76 -0.07
CA LEU A 607 16.19 18.30 -0.43
C LEU A 607 16.22 19.84 -0.31
N TYR A 608 15.09 20.50 -0.54
CA TYR A 608 14.96 21.96 -0.52
C TYR A 608 14.53 22.51 0.85
N SER A 609 13.97 21.70 1.75
CA SER A 609 13.50 22.16 3.07
C SER A 609 14.62 22.48 4.07
N ASN A 610 15.90 22.29 3.70
CA ASN A 610 17.06 22.59 4.56
C ASN A 610 17.27 24.09 4.89
N GLN A 611 16.42 24.99 4.39
CA GLN A 611 16.51 26.43 4.66
C GLN A 611 16.03 26.86 6.07
N TRP A 612 15.52 25.97 6.91
CA TRP A 612 14.90 26.34 8.20
C TRP A 612 15.74 26.07 9.47
N ARG A 613 17.02 25.73 9.35
CA ARG A 613 17.84 25.26 10.51
C ARG A 613 18.23 26.32 11.54
N SER A 614 17.94 27.60 11.33
CA SER A 614 18.17 28.63 12.34
C SER A 614 17.13 28.52 13.46
N GLY A 615 17.55 28.13 14.67
CA GLY A 615 16.70 28.08 15.87
C GLY A 615 16.25 26.68 16.32
N PHE A 616 16.67 25.63 15.62
CA PHE A 616 16.42 24.25 16.04
C PHE A 616 17.51 23.77 17.01
N GLN A 617 17.11 23.07 18.07
CA GLN A 617 18.01 22.42 19.02
C GLN A 617 18.10 20.92 18.73
N PRO A 618 19.29 20.39 18.40
CA PRO A 618 19.45 18.96 18.19
C PRO A 618 19.28 18.19 19.50
N GLY A 619 18.48 17.12 19.47
CA GLY A 619 18.39 16.14 20.54
C GLY A 619 17.50 16.52 21.73
N CYS A 620 16.60 17.50 21.60
CA CYS A 620 15.97 18.09 22.78
C CYS A 620 14.88 17.22 23.44
N ALA A 621 14.15 16.42 22.66
CA ALA A 621 13.14 15.49 23.16
C ALA A 621 13.15 14.22 22.31
N GLY A 622 13.42 13.07 22.93
CA GLY A 622 13.51 11.79 22.22
C GLY A 622 14.58 11.75 21.12
N GLY A 623 15.61 12.60 21.18
CA GLY A 623 16.65 12.68 20.15
C GLY A 623 16.22 13.41 18.86
N LEU A 624 15.02 13.99 18.79
CA LEU A 624 14.57 14.77 17.64
C LEU A 624 15.21 16.16 17.61
N VAL A 625 15.23 16.74 16.41
CA VAL A 625 15.61 18.14 16.16
C VAL A 625 14.32 18.96 16.12
N LEU A 626 14.10 19.83 17.10
CA LEU A 626 12.88 20.64 17.25
C LEU A 626 13.22 22.11 17.54
N PRO A 627 12.30 23.06 17.32
CA PRO A 627 12.47 24.46 17.73
C PRO A 627 12.75 24.60 19.24
N ALA A 628 13.64 25.52 19.62
CA ALA A 628 14.10 25.69 21.00
C ALA A 628 12.98 26.01 22.02
N ASP A 629 11.98 26.77 21.60
CA ASP A 629 10.78 27.10 22.37
C ASP A 629 9.92 25.85 22.59
N TYR A 630 9.71 25.04 21.55
CA TYR A 630 9.04 23.75 21.63
C TYR A 630 9.75 22.82 22.62
N CYS A 631 11.08 22.77 22.56
CA CYS A 631 11.91 22.00 23.48
C CYS A 631 11.74 22.42 24.94
N SER A 632 11.83 23.72 25.20
CA SER A 632 11.68 24.29 26.54
C SER A 632 10.28 23.97 27.09
N HIS A 633 9.26 24.11 26.25
CA HIS A 633 7.88 23.77 26.57
C HIS A 633 7.71 22.28 26.91
N LEU A 634 8.27 21.36 26.12
CA LEU A 634 8.23 19.92 26.43
C LEU A 634 8.95 19.57 27.74
N GLN A 635 10.07 20.23 28.03
CA GLN A 635 10.82 20.03 29.27
C GLN A 635 10.04 20.53 30.49
N GLU A 636 9.33 21.67 30.37
CA GLU A 636 8.45 22.19 31.42
C GLU A 636 7.27 21.25 31.68
N ARG A 637 6.60 20.78 30.62
CA ARG A 637 5.53 19.79 30.72
C ARG A 637 6.01 18.49 31.38
N ALA A 638 7.19 18.02 30.99
CA ALA A 638 7.81 16.83 31.57
C ALA A 638 8.19 17.02 33.05
N LYS A 639 8.66 18.21 33.44
CA LYS A 639 8.92 18.56 34.84
C LYS A 639 7.64 18.52 35.66
N THR A 640 6.55 19.10 35.16
CA THR A 640 5.23 19.06 35.81
C THR A 640 4.75 17.62 35.97
N LEU A 641 4.86 16.80 34.92
CA LEU A 641 4.46 15.39 34.97
C LEU A 641 5.25 14.60 36.02
N ARG A 642 6.58 14.78 36.08
CA ARG A 642 7.42 14.16 37.12
C ARG A 642 7.05 14.61 38.53
N ASN A 643 6.77 15.89 38.72
CA ASN A 643 6.39 16.46 40.02
C ASN A 643 5.05 15.92 40.51
N LEU A 644 4.10 15.64 39.61
CA LEU A 644 2.81 15.03 39.96
C LEU A 644 2.95 13.52 40.17
N ALA A 645 3.75 12.84 39.34
CA ALA A 645 4.06 11.42 39.48
C ALA A 645 4.73 11.07 40.82
N SER A 646 5.51 12.00 41.40
CA SER A 646 6.11 11.81 42.72
C SER A 646 5.11 12.00 43.87
N GLN A 647 3.95 12.62 43.62
CA GLN A 647 2.90 12.85 44.62
C GLN A 647 1.85 11.74 44.64
N GLY A 648 1.71 10.99 43.55
CA GLY A 648 0.71 9.94 43.44
C GLY A 648 0.67 9.28 42.06
N SER A 649 -0.28 8.38 41.89
CA SER A 649 -0.52 7.72 40.61
C SER A 649 -1.08 8.70 39.58
N ILE A 650 -0.49 8.73 38.39
CA ILE A 650 -0.89 9.63 37.31
C ILE A 650 -1.42 8.84 36.13
N ALA A 651 -2.40 9.36 35.41
CA ALA A 651 -2.71 8.95 34.06
C ALA A 651 -2.88 10.18 33.18
N TRP A 652 -2.43 10.08 31.94
CA TRP A 652 -2.43 11.22 31.02
C TRP A 652 -2.96 10.81 29.65
N SER A 653 -3.60 11.76 28.98
CA SER A 653 -4.03 11.68 27.58
C SER A 653 -3.45 12.85 26.82
N THR A 654 -2.49 12.57 25.94
CA THR A 654 -1.80 13.60 25.15
C THR A 654 -1.72 13.23 23.68
N SER A 655 -1.61 14.25 22.84
CA SER A 655 -1.45 14.16 21.40
C SER A 655 -0.01 13.80 20.97
N ILE A 656 0.94 13.80 21.92
CA ILE A 656 2.36 13.45 21.70
C ILE A 656 2.88 12.44 22.75
N PRO A 657 2.27 11.25 22.84
CA PRO A 657 2.56 10.27 23.89
C PRO A 657 4.01 9.78 23.98
N VAL A 658 4.67 9.54 22.85
CA VAL A 658 6.06 9.05 22.79
C VAL A 658 7.00 10.11 23.35
N LEU A 659 6.92 11.35 22.86
CA LEU A 659 7.75 12.45 23.34
C LEU A 659 7.49 12.76 24.82
N THR A 660 6.24 12.73 25.26
CA THR A 660 5.88 12.96 26.67
C THR A 660 6.56 11.94 27.58
N ASP A 661 6.41 10.65 27.28
CA ASP A 661 6.97 9.59 28.11
C ASP A 661 8.50 9.54 28.03
N GLN A 662 9.12 9.80 26.87
CA GLN A 662 10.58 9.88 26.76
C GLN A 662 11.19 11.07 27.52
N THR A 663 10.54 12.23 27.47
CA THR A 663 11.07 13.45 28.10
C THR A 663 10.85 13.45 29.60
N ALA A 664 9.70 12.93 30.06
CA ALA A 664 9.38 12.82 31.48
C ALA A 664 10.03 11.61 32.14
N ASN A 665 10.28 10.53 31.39
CA ASN A 665 10.64 9.21 31.89
C ASN A 665 9.61 8.64 32.89
N THR A 666 8.33 8.84 32.57
CA THR A 666 7.19 8.42 33.42
C THR A 666 6.21 7.63 32.55
N PRO A 667 6.38 6.30 32.44
CA PRO A 667 5.49 5.49 31.63
C PRO A 667 4.05 5.65 32.14
N GLY A 668 3.12 5.88 31.21
CA GLY A 668 1.70 5.97 31.55
C GLY A 668 1.19 4.65 32.15
N PRO A 669 0.18 4.68 33.03
CA PRO A 669 -0.38 3.48 33.65
C PRO A 669 -1.23 2.66 32.66
N PHE A 670 -1.54 3.24 31.52
CA PHE A 670 -2.22 2.62 30.39
C PHE A 670 -1.21 2.36 29.29
N TRP A 671 -1.52 1.36 28.48
CA TRP A 671 -0.61 0.88 27.47
C TRP A 671 -0.35 1.89 26.34
N THR A 672 -1.27 2.83 26.12
CA THR A 672 -1.07 4.03 25.29
C THR A 672 -1.24 5.28 26.12
N GLY A 673 -0.44 6.28 25.78
CA GLY A 673 -0.53 7.62 26.31
C GLY A 673 -1.66 8.48 25.72
N ASN A 674 -2.46 7.92 24.81
CA ASN A 674 -3.62 8.58 24.22
C ASN A 674 -4.90 7.81 24.60
N LEU A 675 -5.61 8.29 25.63
CA LEU A 675 -6.84 7.66 26.12
C LEU A 675 -7.99 7.77 25.11
N PHE A 676 -7.94 8.76 24.22
CA PHE A 676 -8.87 8.87 23.12
C PHE A 676 -8.69 7.69 22.15
N GLY A 677 -7.45 7.33 21.81
CA GLY A 677 -7.13 6.16 20.98
C GLY A 677 -7.53 4.81 21.60
N LEU A 678 -7.66 4.72 22.94
CA LEU A 678 -8.18 3.55 23.65
C LEU A 678 -9.68 3.35 23.48
N SER A 679 -10.39 4.44 23.23
CA SER A 679 -11.84 4.52 23.39
C SER A 679 -12.53 4.54 22.04
N LEU A 680 -12.26 3.53 21.21
CA LEU A 680 -12.83 3.48 19.85
C LEU A 680 -14.36 3.35 19.87
N THR A 681 -14.90 2.64 20.87
CA THR A 681 -16.33 2.37 21.05
C THR A 681 -16.83 2.88 22.40
N ASN A 682 -18.15 3.03 22.54
CA ASN A 682 -18.78 3.33 23.83
C ASN A 682 -18.43 2.29 24.92
N SER A 683 -18.33 1.02 24.54
CA SER A 683 -17.89 -0.05 25.45
C SER A 683 -16.44 0.15 25.90
N ASN A 684 -15.54 0.53 24.99
CA ASN A 684 -14.15 0.83 25.36
C ASN A 684 -14.05 2.05 26.28
N PHE A 685 -14.86 3.09 26.05
CA PHE A 685 -14.93 4.27 26.92
C PHE A 685 -15.39 3.91 28.34
N ASN A 686 -16.46 3.13 28.48
CA ASN A 686 -16.94 2.67 29.78
C ASN A 686 -15.90 1.79 30.49
N ASN A 687 -15.24 0.90 29.74
CA ASN A 687 -14.15 0.08 30.29
C ASN A 687 -12.95 0.93 30.72
N LEU A 688 -12.62 2.01 30.00
CA LEU A 688 -11.58 2.96 30.39
C LEU A 688 -11.94 3.65 31.71
N ILE A 689 -13.18 4.14 31.86
CA ILE A 689 -13.67 4.75 33.11
C ILE A 689 -13.50 3.77 34.27
N GLN A 690 -13.94 2.52 34.11
CA GLN A 690 -13.81 1.51 35.15
C GLN A 690 -12.34 1.26 35.50
N LYS A 691 -11.47 1.14 34.51
CA LYS A 691 -10.02 0.96 34.73
C LYS A 691 -9.38 2.16 35.47
N ILE A 692 -9.80 3.39 35.17
CA ILE A 692 -9.34 4.58 35.90
C ILE A 692 -9.73 4.50 37.37
N LYS A 693 -10.98 4.11 37.67
CA LYS A 693 -11.49 3.95 39.04
C LYS A 693 -10.78 2.82 39.78
N ASP A 694 -10.62 1.66 39.14
CA ASP A 694 -9.99 0.47 39.71
C ASP A 694 -8.51 0.72 40.03
N LYS A 695 -7.79 1.40 39.14
CA LYS A 695 -6.38 1.78 39.34
C LYS A 695 -6.20 2.90 40.35
N LYS A 696 -7.29 3.51 40.83
CA LYS A 696 -7.26 4.54 41.87
C LYS A 696 -6.39 5.74 41.51
N ILE A 697 -6.37 6.14 40.22
CA ILE A 697 -5.52 7.21 39.70
C ILE A 697 -5.71 8.51 40.48
N ASP A 698 -4.62 9.11 40.99
CA ASP A 698 -4.67 10.32 41.80
C ASP A 698 -4.73 11.59 40.96
N PHE A 699 -4.11 11.59 39.77
CA PHE A 699 -4.15 12.73 38.85
C PHE A 699 -4.44 12.28 37.42
N LEU A 700 -5.46 12.89 36.82
CA LEU A 700 -5.72 12.81 35.39
C LEU A 700 -5.19 14.07 34.71
N LEU A 701 -4.39 13.90 33.66
CA LEU A 701 -3.79 15.01 32.92
C LEU A 701 -4.23 14.96 31.46
N PHE A 702 -4.62 16.11 30.93
CA PHE A 702 -4.99 16.29 29.53
C PHE A 702 -4.19 17.44 28.92
N ASP A 703 -4.00 17.42 27.60
CA ASP A 703 -3.45 18.57 26.89
C ASP A 703 -4.30 19.81 27.15
N ASP A 704 -3.65 20.94 27.44
CA ASP A 704 -4.32 22.23 27.50
C ASP A 704 -4.90 22.58 26.10
N PRO A 705 -6.22 22.81 25.97
CA PRO A 705 -6.83 23.15 24.69
C PRO A 705 -6.30 24.46 24.08
N ALA A 706 -5.72 25.35 24.90
CA ALA A 706 -5.13 26.62 24.45
C ALA A 706 -3.63 26.53 24.15
N ASP A 707 -2.97 25.40 24.41
CA ASP A 707 -1.53 25.21 24.24
C ASP A 707 -1.12 25.33 22.76
N SER A 708 -0.46 26.42 22.38
CA SER A 708 -0.08 26.71 20.99
C SER A 708 0.85 25.68 20.34
N PHE A 709 1.57 24.88 21.13
CA PHE A 709 2.50 23.87 20.62
C PHE A 709 1.78 22.54 20.36
N ILE A 710 0.93 22.11 21.30
CA ILE A 710 0.33 20.78 21.29
C ILE A 710 -1.14 20.77 20.89
N GLN A 711 -1.85 21.92 20.88
CA GLN A 711 -3.27 22.12 20.54
C GLN A 711 -4.03 20.82 20.21
N PRO A 712 -4.70 20.17 21.18
CA PRO A 712 -5.44 18.95 20.90
C PRO A 712 -6.49 19.20 19.82
N ARG A 713 -6.80 18.17 19.01
CA ARG A 713 -7.84 18.33 17.99
C ARG A 713 -9.20 18.48 18.66
N LEU A 714 -10.12 19.23 18.06
CA LEU A 714 -11.46 19.45 18.65
C LEU A 714 -12.17 18.17 19.12
N PRO A 715 -12.12 17.03 18.38
CA PRO A 715 -12.72 15.78 18.88
C PRO A 715 -12.00 15.21 20.11
N GLU A 716 -10.67 15.36 20.21
CA GLU A 716 -9.89 14.93 21.38
C GLU A 716 -10.24 15.79 22.60
N THR A 717 -10.38 17.11 22.42
CA THR A 717 -10.84 18.03 23.48
C THR A 717 -12.24 17.66 23.95
N SER A 718 -13.16 17.40 23.02
CA SER A 718 -14.55 16.99 23.32
C SER A 718 -14.58 15.68 24.10
N PHE A 719 -13.75 14.71 23.70
CA PHE A 719 -13.58 13.46 24.43
C PHE A 719 -13.05 13.68 25.85
N ASN A 720 -12.02 14.51 26.02
CA ASN A 720 -11.44 14.79 27.34
C ASN A 720 -12.46 15.46 28.26
N GLN A 721 -13.26 16.40 27.75
CA GLN A 721 -14.35 17.03 28.49
C GLN A 721 -15.44 16.02 28.90
N LYS A 722 -15.85 15.13 27.98
CA LYS A 722 -16.80 14.05 28.27
C LYS A 722 -16.27 13.10 29.35
N LEU A 723 -14.98 12.74 29.29
CA LEU A 723 -14.34 11.89 30.29
C LEU A 723 -14.33 12.55 31.67
N LEU A 724 -13.94 13.82 31.75
CA LEU A 724 -13.96 14.61 32.99
C LEU A 724 -15.37 14.76 33.56
N ALA A 725 -16.35 15.09 32.73
CA ALA A 725 -17.75 15.20 33.15
C ALA A 725 -18.29 13.88 33.70
N THR A 726 -17.91 12.75 33.09
CA THR A 726 -18.32 11.42 33.57
C THR A 726 -17.65 11.06 34.90
N LEU A 727 -16.47 11.61 35.17
CA LEU A 727 -15.68 11.39 36.38
C LEU A 727 -15.81 12.51 37.43
N GLN A 728 -16.72 13.47 37.24
CA GLN A 728 -16.84 14.69 38.06
C GLN A 728 -17.09 14.44 39.56
N ASN A 729 -17.68 13.30 39.93
CA ASN A 729 -17.89 12.93 41.33
C ASN A 729 -16.63 12.35 41.98
N ASP A 730 -15.72 11.79 41.16
CA ASP A 730 -14.50 11.13 41.60
C ASP A 730 -13.27 12.06 41.54
N TYR A 731 -13.36 13.17 40.81
CA TYR A 731 -12.27 14.12 40.57
C TYR A 731 -12.73 15.57 40.74
N CYS A 732 -11.82 16.38 41.23
CA CYS A 732 -11.99 17.82 41.39
C CYS A 732 -12.00 18.55 40.04
N ASN A 733 -12.52 19.78 40.06
CA ASN A 733 -12.47 20.65 38.88
C ASN A 733 -11.02 20.79 38.39
N PRO A 734 -10.79 20.61 37.08
CA PRO A 734 -9.44 20.59 36.55
C PRO A 734 -8.80 21.98 36.64
N GLN A 735 -7.49 22.01 36.90
CA GLN A 735 -6.68 23.22 36.95
C GLN A 735 -5.57 23.16 35.89
N LEU A 736 -5.24 24.32 35.30
CA LEU A 736 -4.15 24.43 34.35
C LEU A 736 -2.81 24.53 35.09
N ILE A 737 -1.93 23.54 34.90
CA ILE A 737 -0.61 23.49 35.55
C ILE A 737 0.43 23.08 34.51
N GLY A 738 1.36 23.99 34.18
CA GLY A 738 2.53 23.69 33.33
C GLY A 738 2.19 23.02 32.00
N GLY A 739 1.17 23.53 31.29
CA GLY A 739 0.69 22.98 30.00
C GLY A 739 -0.24 21.78 30.09
N TRP A 740 -0.66 21.38 31.29
CA TRP A 740 -1.60 20.29 31.52
C TRP A 740 -2.89 20.78 32.16
N LEU A 741 -4.03 20.29 31.68
CA LEU A 741 -5.29 20.34 32.40
C LEU A 741 -5.31 19.17 33.40
N VAL A 742 -5.10 19.47 34.69
CA VAL A 742 -4.91 18.48 35.76
C VAL A 742 -6.17 18.37 36.61
N ALA A 743 -6.79 17.19 36.61
CA ALA A 743 -7.87 16.84 37.54
C ALA A 743 -7.34 15.93 38.65
N LYS A 744 -7.37 16.42 39.88
CA LYS A 744 -6.97 15.65 41.07
C LYS A 744 -8.15 14.82 41.58
N ARG A 745 -7.88 13.59 42.00
CA ARG A 745 -8.89 12.71 42.59
C ARG A 745 -9.44 13.30 43.89
N ASN A 746 -10.75 13.29 44.03
CA ASN A 746 -11.45 13.68 45.25
C ASN A 746 -11.27 12.58 46.31
N GLN A 747 -10.49 12.86 47.35
CA GLN A 747 -10.32 11.97 48.49
C GLN A 747 -11.12 12.53 49.66
N ASN A 748 -12.23 11.86 50.01
CA ASN A 748 -13.09 12.20 51.16
C ASN A 748 -13.73 13.60 51.11
N GLY A 749 -14.05 14.12 49.92
CA GLY A 749 -14.64 15.46 49.76
C GLY A 749 -13.61 16.59 49.72
N HIS A 750 -12.31 16.27 49.75
CA HIS A 750 -11.24 17.26 49.65
C HIS A 750 -10.79 17.44 48.20
N CYS A 751 -11.26 18.56 47.64
CA CYS A 751 -10.58 19.33 46.63
C CYS A 751 -9.83 20.47 47.35
#